data_AF-A0A1I0XD18-F1
#
_entry.id   AF-A0A1I0XD18-F1
#
_cell.length_a   1.000
_cell.length_b   1.000
_cell.length_c   1.000
_cell.angle_alpha   90.00
_cell.angle_beta   90.00
_cell.angle_gamma   90.00
#
_symmetry.space_group_name_H-M   'P 1'
#
loop_
_entity.id
_entity.type
_entity.pdbx_description
1 polymer ?
#
loop_
_entity_poly.entity_id
_entity_poly.type
_entity_poly.pdbx_seq_one_letter_code
_entity_poly.pdbx_strand_id
1 'polypeptide(L)'
;MKEIQIIRGEEFKVQVRNEINEKDIFIDEYEKAAYLLEEILYASSKQLESKKENGNPFSVNNHTEYNNNIIAFCGERGDGKTSAMMTFMNVVKQYAEQKNSSRKLWQGKEYVLFKNDSIVRKTNFIDTIHVDPSALDDVHNVLDIVVANMFRHFKREYERGGRHNFTVAQEKLVKCFQNVYRALSLKKDSEKTLREEFDDEGSIAKLSKLSDSMRLKEYMFDLLYAYFEYMTSSQYDEDITKCAILISIDDLDVNISSAYAMSEEIRKYLVLPGIVIIMALRTRQLQLSVEEYNIVQLEQHFKEKDTPQMRQEMQEMAERYVSKLIPLAHQVYLPKIQDVQDIEVIYKDSEENEKHIKTNSIVDFIFDKIYIKTGMLFRPYSQGHSYILPNNTREIISCIVLLDEMKDPIEEKDEVNRDAIKHANILKLLNSYYREWVNTLSARDDNEVFIRQEIQKLIDFNVDMRLHIGINEILDMIHEMYGEKRGPATAKASDQYRNDTNYGINSMCCVMNLIRNYENNYYRLEVKKVCAAIAFLYTLKLNLLLTKNRYKKNEELGRFIQDTVMGYDIVPVISGTYYQNQIIYRGRFYMPTVLIFNTIAKYLQIRDVYFLHSEDVPRVTKNMVPIESEERKRYILSWVIFALFANKYFFVNVNTAGAKPQIRLLESFIYDNFQLNPYQQISVENYLVRLGMLDRIYDILNLRIVGVTEEEFLEVIALLKSQNKISINLSHRFISNIDLIQGLPIICAKQYNGDAKGEQRDKKIVEKFFYDAEQFLKSASVFSDEKEKIDEICTLAFLQYEENRWNIAELYSLLFQESLGRVTNVSNDTNIIYHNQMQEFRDILELRANDKILQTAYDAFANFVTTSTKLIRVQGHLLNMARDIGKYMLLSGNREYLSNEWKERLCSLYEKVLNGQQINEEAIVTEQIRQEYKNAARNFNPKNLSEAITSLLNKGNM
;
A
#
# COMPACT_ATOMS: atom_id res chain seq x y z
N MET A 1 10.65 -25.69 -11.69
CA MET A 1 11.21 -24.33 -11.66
C MET A 1 10.97 -23.71 -13.03
N LYS A 2 10.24 -22.60 -13.09
CA LYS A 2 9.87 -21.89 -14.34
C LYS A 2 10.98 -20.90 -14.74
N GLU A 3 11.15 -20.61 -16.02
CA GLU A 3 12.26 -19.81 -16.57
C GLU A 3 11.78 -18.50 -17.22
N ILE A 4 12.32 -17.36 -16.76
CA ILE A 4 12.15 -16.05 -17.40
C ILE A 4 13.45 -15.66 -18.09
N GLN A 5 13.39 -15.41 -19.40
CA GLN A 5 14.55 -15.01 -20.18
C GLN A 5 14.46 -13.52 -20.54
N ILE A 6 15.51 -12.76 -20.22
CA ILE A 6 15.66 -11.35 -20.57
C ILE A 6 16.88 -11.23 -21.49
N ILE A 7 16.66 -10.76 -22.71
CA ILE A 7 17.70 -10.57 -23.72
C ILE A 7 17.92 -9.08 -23.88
N ARG A 8 19.15 -8.63 -23.65
CA ARG A 8 19.51 -7.21 -23.74
C ARG A 8 19.30 -6.67 -25.16
N GLY A 9 18.62 -5.53 -25.29
CA GLY A 9 18.23 -4.92 -26.57
C GLY A 9 16.96 -5.49 -27.21
N GLU A 10 16.37 -6.54 -26.64
CA GLU A 10 15.12 -7.16 -27.08
C GLU A 10 14.06 -7.26 -25.97
N GLU A 11 14.23 -6.50 -24.89
CA GLU A 11 13.45 -6.58 -23.66
C GLU A 11 11.97 -6.29 -23.88
N PHE A 12 11.65 -5.45 -24.87
CA PHE A 12 10.30 -4.97 -25.16
C PHE A 12 9.73 -5.52 -26.48
N LYS A 13 10.47 -6.36 -27.21
CA LYS A 13 10.02 -6.97 -28.46
C LYS A 13 9.11 -8.16 -28.19
N VAL A 14 8.24 -8.47 -29.16
CA VAL A 14 7.51 -9.75 -29.18
C VAL A 14 8.53 -10.88 -29.32
N GLN A 15 8.54 -11.80 -28.36
CA GLN A 15 9.42 -12.95 -28.38
C GLN A 15 8.66 -14.18 -28.88
N VAL A 16 9.03 -14.66 -30.06
CA VAL A 16 8.46 -15.88 -30.64
C VAL A 16 9.47 -17.00 -30.47
N ARG A 17 9.14 -18.00 -29.64
CA ARG A 17 10.00 -19.17 -29.44
C ARG A 17 9.71 -20.23 -30.50
N ASN A 18 10.73 -21.03 -30.83
CA ASN A 18 10.58 -22.18 -31.72
C ASN A 18 10.10 -23.43 -30.96
N GLU A 19 10.27 -23.44 -29.65
CA GLU A 19 10.01 -24.60 -28.81
C GLU A 19 9.41 -24.14 -27.47
N ILE A 20 8.55 -24.99 -26.90
CA ILE A 20 7.99 -24.84 -25.56
C ILE A 20 8.61 -25.93 -24.67
N ASN A 21 9.16 -25.53 -23.53
CA ASN A 21 9.74 -26.42 -22.54
C ASN A 21 8.82 -26.53 -21.30
N GLU A 22 8.99 -27.58 -20.50
CA GLU A 22 8.22 -27.78 -19.25
C GLU A 22 8.45 -26.64 -18.24
N LYS A 23 9.58 -25.95 -18.37
CA LYS A 23 9.95 -24.82 -17.53
C LYS A 23 9.39 -23.49 -18.03
N ASP A 24 8.58 -23.45 -19.09
CA ASP A 24 8.05 -22.19 -19.60
C ASP A 24 7.12 -21.57 -18.54
N ILE A 25 7.13 -20.24 -18.42
CA ILE A 25 6.23 -19.55 -17.50
C ILE A 25 4.75 -19.74 -17.90
N PHE A 26 4.50 -19.95 -19.20
CA PHE A 26 3.17 -20.11 -19.77
C PHE A 26 2.81 -21.57 -20.08
N ILE A 27 3.50 -22.54 -19.46
CA ILE A 27 3.34 -23.97 -19.79
C ILE A 27 1.89 -24.45 -19.62
N ASP A 28 1.23 -24.08 -18.52
CA ASP A 28 -0.14 -24.47 -18.20
C ASP A 28 -1.13 -23.88 -19.24
N GLU A 29 -0.86 -22.67 -19.70
CA GLU A 29 -1.64 -21.98 -20.73
C GLU A 29 -1.46 -22.63 -22.11
N TYR A 30 -0.24 -23.06 -22.44
CA TYR A 30 0.03 -23.81 -23.67
C TYR A 30 -0.66 -25.17 -23.68
N GLU A 31 -0.68 -25.89 -22.55
CA GLU A 31 -1.39 -27.16 -22.42
C GLU A 31 -2.90 -27.00 -22.60
N LYS A 32 -3.48 -25.95 -22.00
CA LYS A 32 -4.89 -25.61 -22.20
C LYS A 32 -5.20 -25.27 -23.66
N ALA A 33 -4.35 -24.45 -24.30
CA ALA A 33 -4.52 -24.10 -25.71
C ALA A 33 -4.38 -25.33 -26.62
N ALA A 34 -3.47 -26.26 -26.31
CA ALA A 34 -3.29 -27.51 -27.03
C ALA A 34 -4.54 -28.41 -26.93
N TYR A 35 -5.10 -28.57 -25.73
CA TYR A 35 -6.35 -29.31 -25.52
C TYR A 35 -7.50 -28.73 -26.34
N LEU A 36 -7.71 -27.41 -26.26
CA LEU A 36 -8.75 -26.71 -27.02
C LEU A 36 -8.56 -26.88 -28.53
N LEU A 37 -7.32 -26.82 -29.01
CA LEU A 37 -7.02 -27.04 -30.42
C LEU A 37 -7.40 -28.45 -30.87
N GLU A 38 -7.08 -29.48 -30.08
CA GLU A 38 -7.46 -30.86 -30.39
C GLU A 38 -8.98 -31.05 -30.45
N GLU A 39 -9.72 -30.46 -29.49
CA GLU A 39 -11.19 -30.49 -29.49
C GLU A 39 -11.78 -29.82 -30.73
N ILE A 40 -11.30 -28.62 -31.08
CA ILE A 40 -11.77 -27.87 -32.25
C ILE A 40 -11.50 -28.65 -33.53
N LEU A 41 -10.30 -29.23 -33.69
CA LEU A 41 -9.95 -30.01 -34.87
C LEU A 41 -10.80 -31.28 -34.99
N TYR A 42 -11.07 -31.96 -33.89
CA TYR A 42 -11.91 -33.17 -33.88
C TYR A 42 -13.38 -32.86 -34.22
N ALA A 43 -13.93 -31.79 -33.63
CA ALA A 43 -15.26 -31.31 -33.97
C ALA A 43 -15.37 -30.88 -35.43
N SER A 44 -14.35 -30.17 -35.91
CA SER A 44 -14.24 -29.71 -37.30
C SER A 44 -14.20 -30.87 -38.30
N SER A 45 -13.38 -31.90 -38.04
CA SER A 45 -13.28 -33.05 -38.95
C SER A 45 -14.61 -33.79 -39.07
N LYS A 46 -15.30 -34.01 -37.95
CA LYS A 46 -16.63 -34.64 -37.92
C LYS A 46 -17.69 -33.83 -38.66
N GLN A 47 -17.64 -32.50 -38.56
CA GLN A 47 -18.56 -31.62 -39.31
C GLN A 47 -18.28 -31.63 -40.81
N LEU A 48 -17.01 -31.64 -41.22
CA LEU A 48 -16.64 -31.79 -42.63
C LEU A 48 -17.09 -33.14 -43.20
N GLU A 49 -17.00 -34.23 -42.42
CA GLU A 49 -17.52 -35.55 -42.80
C GLU A 49 -19.05 -35.54 -43.01
N SER A 50 -19.79 -34.80 -42.18
CA SER A 50 -21.26 -34.74 -42.25
C SER A 50 -21.83 -34.05 -43.51
N LYS A 51 -21.03 -33.23 -44.23
CA LYS A 51 -21.41 -32.63 -45.53
C LYS A 51 -21.82 -33.71 -46.55
N LYS A 52 -21.27 -34.92 -46.40
CA LYS A 52 -21.50 -36.09 -47.25
C LYS A 52 -22.92 -36.65 -47.21
N GLU A 53 -23.61 -36.56 -46.06
CA GLU A 53 -24.86 -37.30 -45.85
C GLU A 53 -26.13 -36.49 -46.21
N ASN A 54 -26.13 -35.17 -46.03
CA ASN A 54 -27.36 -34.35 -46.11
C ASN A 54 -27.26 -33.07 -46.98
N GLY A 55 -26.17 -32.85 -47.71
CA GLY A 55 -26.04 -31.76 -48.69
C GLY A 55 -25.92 -30.33 -48.13
N ASN A 56 -26.25 -30.11 -46.84
CA ASN A 56 -26.02 -28.85 -46.15
C ASN A 56 -25.55 -29.11 -44.69
N PRO A 57 -24.30 -28.76 -44.32
CA PRO A 57 -23.81 -28.90 -42.95
C PRO A 57 -24.51 -27.96 -41.96
N PHE A 58 -25.32 -27.00 -42.45
CA PHE A 58 -26.10 -26.05 -41.65
C PHE A 58 -27.60 -26.41 -41.55
N SER A 59 -28.01 -27.63 -41.93
CA SER A 59 -29.43 -28.05 -41.88
C SER A 59 -29.99 -28.17 -40.44
N VAL A 60 -31.30 -27.92 -40.33
CA VAL A 60 -32.08 -27.44 -39.16
C VAL A 60 -32.09 -28.35 -37.91
N ASN A 61 -31.53 -29.56 -37.96
CA ASN A 61 -31.54 -30.49 -36.80
C ASN A 61 -30.23 -30.53 -35.98
N ASN A 62 -29.19 -29.80 -36.37
CA ASN A 62 -27.91 -29.70 -35.63
C ASN A 62 -27.72 -28.34 -34.93
N HIS A 63 -28.80 -27.64 -34.56
CA HIS A 63 -28.73 -26.32 -33.91
C HIS A 63 -28.23 -26.34 -32.45
N THR A 64 -27.77 -27.48 -31.92
CA THR A 64 -27.49 -27.66 -30.49
C THR A 64 -26.02 -27.83 -30.09
N GLU A 65 -25.05 -27.82 -31.00
CA GLU A 65 -23.63 -27.82 -30.61
C GLU A 65 -22.91 -26.60 -31.20
N TYR A 66 -22.89 -25.52 -30.42
CA TYR A 66 -22.13 -24.30 -30.69
C TYR A 66 -20.63 -24.63 -30.59
N ASN A 67 -20.04 -25.26 -31.61
CA ASN A 67 -18.61 -25.55 -31.63
C ASN A 67 -17.86 -24.27 -31.97
N ASN A 68 -17.55 -23.49 -30.93
CA ASN A 68 -16.70 -22.32 -31.06
C ASN A 68 -15.31 -22.74 -31.56
N ASN A 69 -14.84 -22.15 -32.64
CA ASN A 69 -13.52 -22.44 -33.23
C ASN A 69 -12.44 -21.42 -32.84
N ILE A 70 -12.72 -20.62 -31.81
CA ILE A 70 -11.84 -19.55 -31.31
C ILE A 70 -11.11 -20.02 -30.05
N ILE A 71 -9.81 -19.72 -29.95
CA ILE A 71 -8.98 -19.82 -28.74
C ILE A 71 -8.47 -18.41 -28.44
N ALA A 72 -8.79 -17.87 -27.27
CA ALA A 72 -8.38 -16.51 -26.90
C ALA A 72 -7.33 -16.53 -25.79
N PHE A 73 -6.13 -16.01 -26.08
CA PHE A 73 -5.12 -15.66 -25.09
C PHE A 73 -5.50 -14.32 -24.43
N CYS A 74 -5.97 -14.40 -23.20
CA CYS A 74 -6.54 -13.29 -22.43
C CYS A 74 -5.55 -12.78 -21.39
N GLY A 75 -5.51 -11.46 -21.18
CA GLY A 75 -4.62 -10.82 -20.22
C GLY A 75 -4.65 -9.30 -20.33
N GLU A 76 -3.99 -8.63 -19.41
CA GLU A 76 -3.81 -7.18 -19.41
C GLU A 76 -2.73 -6.74 -20.43
N ARG A 77 -2.58 -5.43 -20.63
CA ARG A 77 -1.47 -4.91 -21.46
C ARG A 77 -0.14 -5.28 -20.81
N GLY A 78 0.82 -5.77 -21.61
CA GLY A 78 2.15 -6.15 -21.13
C GLY A 78 2.28 -7.56 -20.52
N ASP A 79 1.18 -8.34 -20.42
CA ASP A 79 1.22 -9.70 -19.85
C ASP A 79 1.91 -10.74 -20.77
N GLY A 80 2.10 -10.42 -22.07
CA GLY A 80 2.76 -11.31 -23.04
C GLY A 80 1.83 -12.06 -24.00
N LYS A 81 0.55 -11.63 -24.14
CA LYS A 81 -0.47 -12.26 -25.01
C LYS A 81 0.02 -12.58 -26.42
N THR A 82 0.52 -11.57 -27.14
CA THR A 82 1.04 -11.73 -28.50
C THR A 82 2.20 -12.73 -28.56
N SER A 83 3.18 -12.62 -27.65
CA SER A 83 4.32 -13.53 -27.59
C SER A 83 3.89 -14.97 -27.34
N ALA A 84 2.95 -15.19 -26.41
CA ALA A 84 2.39 -16.50 -26.11
C ALA A 84 1.64 -17.08 -27.31
N MET A 85 0.70 -16.32 -27.88
CA MET A 85 -0.07 -16.72 -29.07
C MET A 85 0.83 -17.10 -30.24
N MET A 86 1.78 -16.24 -30.61
CA MET A 86 2.65 -16.46 -31.76
C MET A 86 3.60 -17.64 -31.54
N THR A 87 4.10 -17.83 -30.31
CA THR A 87 4.90 -19.01 -29.94
C THR A 87 4.09 -20.29 -30.07
N PHE A 88 2.86 -20.33 -29.54
CA PHE A 88 1.97 -21.49 -29.65
C PHE A 88 1.70 -21.84 -31.11
N MET A 89 1.36 -20.86 -31.95
CA MET A 89 1.16 -21.07 -33.38
C MET A 89 2.40 -21.62 -34.09
N ASN A 90 3.58 -21.07 -33.79
CA ASN A 90 4.83 -21.51 -34.39
C ASN A 90 5.10 -22.98 -34.05
N VAL A 91 4.88 -23.38 -32.79
CA VAL A 91 5.01 -24.78 -32.35
C VAL A 91 3.99 -25.70 -33.03
N VAL A 92 2.72 -25.29 -33.13
CA VAL A 92 1.68 -26.07 -33.84
C VAL A 92 2.07 -26.32 -35.29
N LYS A 93 2.54 -25.28 -35.99
CA LYS A 93 2.97 -25.38 -37.39
C LYS A 93 4.16 -26.32 -37.54
N GLN A 94 5.20 -26.13 -36.73
CA GLN A 94 6.40 -26.98 -36.76
C GLN A 94 6.09 -28.44 -36.41
N TYR A 95 5.14 -28.68 -35.50
CA TYR A 95 4.70 -30.02 -35.13
C TYR A 95 3.95 -30.73 -36.27
N ALA A 96 3.07 -30.00 -36.99
CA ALA A 96 2.32 -30.56 -38.10
C ALA A 96 3.16 -30.82 -39.37
N GLU A 97 4.15 -29.96 -39.66
CA GLU A 97 5.01 -30.08 -40.85
C GLU A 97 5.98 -31.29 -40.80
N GLN A 98 6.14 -31.94 -39.66
CA GLN A 98 7.03 -33.10 -39.49
C GLN A 98 6.55 -34.41 -40.13
N LYS A 99 5.44 -34.41 -40.87
CA LYS A 99 4.96 -35.59 -41.63
C LYS A 99 5.99 -36.13 -42.63
N ASN A 100 6.86 -35.27 -43.19
CA ASN A 100 7.73 -35.61 -44.34
C ASN A 100 9.24 -35.51 -44.07
N SER A 101 9.67 -35.20 -42.83
CA SER A 101 11.10 -35.04 -42.51
C SER A 101 11.71 -36.31 -41.92
N SER A 102 12.84 -36.75 -42.47
CA SER A 102 13.64 -37.89 -41.97
C SER A 102 14.26 -37.63 -40.58
N ARG A 103 14.27 -36.38 -40.11
CA ARG A 103 14.64 -35.96 -38.76
C ARG A 103 13.38 -35.75 -37.93
N LYS A 104 13.15 -36.60 -36.92
CA LYS A 104 12.13 -36.33 -35.89
C LYS A 104 12.68 -35.26 -34.94
N LEU A 105 12.35 -33.99 -35.18
CA LEU A 105 12.86 -32.85 -34.39
C LEU A 105 12.53 -32.97 -32.89
N TRP A 106 11.49 -33.73 -32.54
CA TRP A 106 11.05 -33.97 -31.15
C TRP A 106 11.48 -35.35 -30.59
N GLN A 107 12.26 -36.17 -31.32
CA GLN A 107 12.79 -37.43 -30.75
C GLN A 107 13.90 -37.13 -29.75
N GLY A 108 13.72 -37.57 -28.50
CA GLY A 108 14.70 -37.38 -27.43
C GLY A 108 14.61 -36.03 -26.72
N LYS A 109 13.60 -35.20 -27.02
CA LYS A 109 13.29 -34.02 -26.22
C LYS A 109 12.56 -34.40 -24.94
N GLU A 110 12.87 -33.69 -23.86
CA GLU A 110 12.39 -33.95 -22.51
C GLU A 110 10.89 -33.68 -22.35
N TYR A 111 10.35 -32.69 -23.07
CA TYR A 111 8.93 -32.34 -23.11
C TYR A 111 8.43 -32.17 -24.54
N VAL A 112 7.18 -32.60 -24.79
CA VAL A 112 6.47 -32.44 -26.07
C VAL A 112 5.01 -32.08 -25.79
N LEU A 113 4.57 -30.92 -26.28
CA LEU A 113 3.23 -30.39 -26.04
C LEU A 113 2.10 -31.28 -26.59
N PHE A 114 2.32 -31.90 -27.74
CA PHE A 114 1.35 -32.79 -28.40
C PHE A 114 1.84 -34.23 -28.39
N LYS A 115 0.95 -35.19 -28.07
CA LYS A 115 1.26 -36.61 -28.16
C LYS A 115 1.47 -37.05 -29.62
N ASN A 116 2.27 -38.09 -29.83
CA ASN A 116 2.62 -38.57 -31.18
C ASN A 116 1.42 -38.93 -32.07
N ASP A 117 0.32 -39.37 -31.47
CA ASP A 117 -0.94 -39.76 -32.11
C ASP A 117 -1.99 -38.64 -32.18
N SER A 118 -1.63 -37.43 -31.72
CA SER A 118 -2.46 -36.22 -31.73
C SER A 118 -3.09 -35.95 -33.10
N ILE A 119 -4.34 -35.49 -33.08
CA ILE A 119 -5.05 -35.04 -34.28
C ILE A 119 -4.31 -33.89 -34.97
N VAL A 120 -3.60 -33.02 -34.23
CA VAL A 120 -2.80 -31.92 -34.79
C VAL A 120 -1.77 -32.44 -35.79
N ARG A 121 -1.15 -33.58 -35.50
CA ARG A 121 -0.20 -34.23 -36.41
C ARG A 121 -0.88 -34.89 -37.59
N LYS A 122 -2.15 -35.30 -37.47
CA LYS A 122 -2.94 -35.90 -38.55
C LYS A 122 -3.54 -34.82 -39.45
N THR A 123 -3.77 -33.62 -38.93
CA THR A 123 -4.26 -32.46 -39.66
C THR A 123 -3.23 -31.92 -40.64
N ASN A 124 -3.67 -31.41 -41.78
CA ASN A 124 -2.90 -30.69 -42.77
C ASN A 124 -3.25 -29.20 -42.67
N PHE A 125 -2.36 -28.40 -42.07
CA PHE A 125 -2.57 -26.95 -41.98
C PHE A 125 -2.18 -26.32 -43.32
N ILE A 126 -3.18 -25.99 -44.13
CA ILE A 126 -2.99 -25.48 -45.49
C ILE A 126 -2.43 -24.06 -45.47
N ASP A 127 -2.91 -23.24 -44.54
CA ASP A 127 -2.48 -21.86 -44.38
C ASP A 127 -2.40 -21.42 -42.92
N THR A 128 -1.56 -20.40 -42.72
CA THR A 128 -1.47 -19.63 -41.50
C THR A 128 -1.62 -18.15 -41.86
N ILE A 129 -2.75 -17.55 -41.50
CA ILE A 129 -3.10 -16.18 -41.84
C ILE A 129 -2.96 -15.33 -40.59
N HIS A 130 -2.10 -14.32 -40.62
CA HIS A 130 -2.03 -13.32 -39.56
C HIS A 130 -2.84 -12.09 -39.96
N VAL A 131 -3.78 -11.70 -39.11
CA VAL A 131 -4.60 -10.51 -39.25
C VAL A 131 -4.11 -9.51 -38.22
N ASP A 132 -3.62 -8.38 -38.72
CA ASP A 132 -3.31 -7.20 -37.93
C ASP A 132 -4.48 -6.21 -38.08
N PRO A 133 -5.27 -5.96 -37.03
CA PRO A 133 -6.36 -4.98 -37.02
C PRO A 133 -5.93 -3.56 -37.37
N SER A 134 -4.66 -3.20 -37.20
CA SER A 134 -4.15 -1.90 -37.62
C SER A 134 -4.05 -1.75 -39.13
N ALA A 135 -4.06 -2.86 -39.88
CA ALA A 135 -4.10 -2.87 -41.34
C ALA A 135 -5.53 -2.78 -41.91
N LEU A 136 -6.54 -2.64 -41.04
CA LEU A 136 -7.94 -2.49 -41.43
C LEU A 136 -8.30 -1.01 -41.48
N ASP A 137 -8.64 -0.54 -42.67
CA ASP A 137 -9.15 0.80 -42.93
C ASP A 137 -10.65 0.74 -43.25
N ASP A 138 -11.30 1.89 -43.47
CA ASP A 138 -12.71 1.97 -43.91
C ASP A 138 -13.03 1.16 -45.18
N VAL A 139 -11.99 0.74 -45.90
CA VAL A 139 -12.06 0.02 -47.18
C VAL A 139 -11.92 -1.50 -47.03
N HIS A 140 -11.15 -2.00 -46.07
CA HIS A 140 -10.76 -3.41 -45.98
C HIS A 140 -11.18 -4.02 -44.64
N ASN A 141 -11.93 -5.12 -44.69
CA ASN A 141 -12.44 -5.84 -43.52
C ASN A 141 -11.69 -7.17 -43.29
N VAL A 142 -11.96 -7.87 -42.18
CA VAL A 142 -11.20 -9.10 -41.83
C VAL A 142 -11.40 -10.20 -42.88
N LEU A 143 -12.58 -10.26 -43.51
CA LEU A 143 -12.86 -11.23 -44.57
C LEU A 143 -12.04 -10.94 -45.83
N ASP A 144 -11.86 -9.67 -46.19
CA ASP A 144 -11.02 -9.27 -47.31
C ASP A 144 -9.58 -9.76 -47.12
N ILE A 145 -9.02 -9.60 -45.91
CA ILE A 145 -7.67 -10.06 -45.58
C ILE A 145 -7.55 -11.58 -45.68
N VAL A 146 -8.52 -12.32 -45.13
CA VAL A 146 -8.51 -13.79 -45.15
C VAL A 146 -8.62 -14.30 -46.59
N VAL A 147 -9.59 -13.80 -47.36
CA VAL A 147 -9.82 -14.22 -48.75
C VAL A 147 -8.63 -13.83 -49.64
N ALA A 148 -8.05 -12.63 -49.45
CA ALA A 148 -6.88 -12.20 -50.20
C ALA A 148 -5.66 -13.09 -49.92
N ASN A 149 -5.45 -13.52 -48.67
CA ASN A 149 -4.35 -14.44 -48.33
C ASN A 149 -4.55 -15.83 -48.96
N MET A 150 -5.77 -16.39 -48.90
CA MET A 150 -6.10 -17.64 -49.60
C MET A 150 -5.86 -17.51 -51.11
N PHE A 151 -6.31 -16.41 -51.72
CA PHE A 151 -6.13 -16.17 -53.15
C PHE A 151 -4.65 -16.00 -53.52
N ARG A 152 -3.87 -15.30 -52.68
CA ARG A 152 -2.43 -15.14 -52.86
C ARG A 152 -1.70 -16.48 -52.83
N HIS A 153 -2.03 -17.36 -51.90
CA HIS A 153 -1.43 -18.69 -51.83
C HIS A 153 -1.84 -19.55 -53.03
N PHE A 154 -3.14 -19.55 -53.40
CA PHE A 154 -3.62 -20.18 -54.63
C PHE A 154 -2.83 -19.72 -55.87
N LYS A 155 -2.68 -18.40 -56.03
CA LYS A 155 -1.93 -17.81 -57.16
C LYS A 155 -0.47 -18.26 -57.19
N ARG A 156 0.20 -18.29 -56.03
CA ARG A 156 1.59 -18.75 -55.92
C ARG A 156 1.75 -20.21 -56.36
N GLU A 157 0.84 -21.08 -55.95
CA GLU A 157 0.90 -22.51 -56.32
C GLU A 157 0.50 -22.73 -57.79
N TYR A 158 -0.42 -21.90 -58.32
CA TYR A 158 -0.76 -21.88 -59.74
C TYR A 158 0.43 -21.48 -60.63
N GLU A 159 1.14 -20.41 -60.27
CA GLU A 159 2.30 -19.89 -61.02
C GLU A 159 3.52 -20.83 -60.99
N ARG A 160 3.67 -21.63 -59.93
CA ARG A 160 4.74 -22.63 -59.80
C ARG A 160 4.63 -23.81 -60.75
N GLY A 161 3.56 -23.92 -61.56
CA GLY A 161 3.40 -24.94 -62.59
C GLY A 161 3.27 -26.38 -62.08
N GLY A 162 3.11 -26.57 -60.77
CA GLY A 162 3.25 -27.88 -60.13
C GLY A 162 2.08 -28.87 -60.33
N ARG A 163 0.95 -28.46 -60.92
CA ARG A 163 -0.30 -29.26 -60.90
C ARG A 163 -1.11 -29.13 -62.21
N HIS A 164 -0.56 -29.65 -63.31
CA HIS A 164 -1.08 -29.49 -64.67
C HIS A 164 -2.38 -30.25 -65.05
N ASN A 165 -3.05 -30.97 -64.13
CA ASN A 165 -4.17 -31.88 -64.47
C ASN A 165 -5.53 -31.60 -63.76
N PHE A 166 -5.73 -30.47 -63.07
CA PHE A 166 -6.95 -30.20 -62.29
C PHE A 166 -7.78 -28.99 -62.80
N THR A 167 -8.03 -28.91 -64.10
CA THR A 167 -8.79 -27.79 -64.72
C THR A 167 -10.17 -27.60 -64.08
N VAL A 168 -10.87 -28.69 -63.74
CA VAL A 168 -12.22 -28.63 -63.15
C VAL A 168 -12.21 -28.10 -61.71
N ALA A 169 -11.30 -28.56 -60.86
CA ALA A 169 -11.20 -28.10 -59.47
C ALA A 169 -10.70 -26.64 -59.41
N GLN A 170 -9.81 -26.26 -60.33
CA GLN A 170 -9.37 -24.88 -60.49
C GLN A 170 -10.54 -23.96 -60.88
N GLU A 171 -11.29 -24.31 -61.93
CA GLU A 171 -12.46 -23.53 -62.37
C GLU A 171 -13.51 -23.39 -61.26
N LYS A 172 -13.75 -24.46 -60.51
CA LYS A 172 -14.63 -24.46 -59.33
C LYS A 172 -14.13 -23.50 -58.26
N LEU A 173 -12.85 -23.56 -57.90
CA LEU A 173 -12.25 -22.68 -56.89
C LEU A 173 -12.30 -21.21 -57.30
N VAL A 174 -11.98 -20.89 -58.55
CA VAL A 174 -12.07 -19.50 -59.08
C VAL A 174 -13.52 -18.99 -59.03
N LYS A 175 -14.51 -19.83 -59.37
CA LYS A 175 -15.93 -19.47 -59.22
C LYS A 175 -16.30 -19.21 -57.75
N CYS A 176 -15.82 -20.02 -56.81
CA CYS A 176 -16.05 -19.78 -55.38
C CYS A 176 -15.45 -18.44 -54.91
N PHE A 177 -14.22 -18.11 -55.34
CA PHE A 177 -13.62 -16.80 -55.05
C PHE A 177 -14.46 -15.65 -55.63
N GLN A 178 -14.95 -15.77 -56.86
CA GLN A 178 -15.82 -14.77 -57.48
C GLN A 178 -17.15 -14.60 -56.72
N ASN A 179 -17.78 -15.69 -56.29
CA ASN A 179 -19.02 -15.65 -55.52
C ASN A 179 -18.84 -14.94 -54.18
N VAL A 180 -17.78 -15.28 -53.44
CA VAL A 180 -17.45 -14.62 -52.17
C VAL A 180 -17.13 -13.14 -52.39
N TYR A 181 -16.29 -12.80 -53.36
CA TYR A 181 -15.94 -11.41 -53.65
C TYR A 181 -17.16 -10.56 -54.06
N ARG A 182 -18.06 -11.12 -54.87
CA ARG A 182 -19.33 -10.47 -55.24
C ARG A 182 -20.21 -10.22 -54.02
N ALA A 183 -20.36 -11.22 -53.14
CA ALA A 183 -21.15 -11.09 -51.91
C ALA A 183 -20.53 -10.07 -50.93
N LEU A 184 -19.19 -10.02 -50.80
CA LEU A 184 -18.47 -9.02 -50.02
C LEU A 184 -18.65 -7.60 -50.58
N SER A 185 -18.60 -7.46 -51.92
CA SER A 185 -18.81 -6.17 -52.59
C SER A 185 -20.24 -5.64 -52.37
N LEU A 186 -21.25 -6.52 -52.47
CA LEU A 186 -22.65 -6.17 -52.19
C LEU A 186 -22.88 -5.76 -50.71
N LYS A 187 -22.14 -6.38 -49.76
CA LYS A 187 -22.19 -5.99 -48.35
C LYS A 187 -21.66 -4.57 -48.14
N LYS A 188 -20.57 -4.19 -48.82
CA LYS A 188 -19.97 -2.83 -48.73
C LYS A 188 -20.85 -1.75 -49.33
N ASP A 189 -21.52 -2.05 -50.46
CA ASP A 189 -22.38 -1.09 -51.17
C ASP A 189 -23.86 -1.14 -50.72
N SER A 190 -24.20 -1.83 -49.63
CA SER A 190 -25.59 -2.00 -49.20
C SER A 190 -26.32 -0.68 -48.97
N GLU A 191 -25.68 0.35 -48.41
CA GLU A 191 -26.27 1.70 -48.26
C GLU A 191 -26.35 2.49 -49.58
N LYS A 192 -25.44 2.25 -50.53
CA LYS A 192 -25.39 2.93 -51.84
C LYS A 192 -26.42 2.34 -52.81
N THR A 193 -26.54 1.01 -52.82
CA THR A 193 -27.49 0.23 -53.62
C THR A 193 -28.94 0.45 -53.16
N LEU A 194 -29.14 0.75 -51.87
CA LEU A 194 -30.44 1.18 -51.33
C LEU A 194 -30.76 2.65 -51.66
N ARG A 195 -29.75 3.54 -51.79
CA ARG A 195 -29.96 4.96 -52.14
C ARG A 195 -30.10 5.24 -53.64
N GLU A 196 -29.55 4.40 -54.51
CA GLU A 196 -29.76 4.43 -55.97
C GLU A 196 -31.16 3.89 -56.36
N GLU A 197 -32.16 4.23 -55.54
CA GLU A 197 -33.50 3.65 -55.45
C GLU A 197 -34.42 3.97 -56.65
N PHE A 198 -33.94 4.70 -57.67
CA PHE A 198 -34.76 5.25 -58.75
C PHE A 198 -34.22 5.06 -60.18
N ASP A 199 -33.54 3.96 -60.51
CA ASP A 199 -33.35 3.57 -61.93
C ASP A 199 -33.47 2.04 -62.15
N ASP A 200 -34.50 1.66 -62.90
CA ASP A 200 -34.70 0.55 -63.85
C ASP A 200 -34.21 -0.90 -63.61
N GLU A 201 -33.65 -1.28 -62.45
CA GLU A 201 -33.41 -2.71 -62.15
C GLU A 201 -34.64 -3.38 -61.50
N GLY A 202 -35.24 -4.34 -62.21
CA GLY A 202 -36.41 -5.10 -61.78
C GLY A 202 -36.26 -5.82 -60.42
N SER A 203 -37.37 -5.91 -59.69
CA SER A 203 -37.49 -6.43 -58.32
C SER A 203 -36.91 -7.85 -58.08
N ILE A 204 -36.84 -8.70 -59.11
CA ILE A 204 -36.24 -10.05 -59.02
C ILE A 204 -34.71 -9.99 -59.00
N ALA A 205 -34.09 -9.10 -59.78
CA ALA A 205 -32.63 -8.92 -59.77
C ALA A 205 -32.16 -8.39 -58.40
N LYS A 206 -32.96 -7.51 -57.78
CA LYS A 206 -32.75 -7.02 -56.40
C LYS A 206 -32.87 -8.15 -55.36
N LEU A 207 -33.89 -9.01 -55.48
CA LEU A 207 -34.01 -10.20 -54.63
C LEU A 207 -32.84 -11.17 -54.81
N SER A 208 -32.32 -11.33 -56.04
CA SER A 208 -31.12 -12.14 -56.29
C SER A 208 -29.88 -11.53 -55.63
N LYS A 209 -29.68 -10.20 -55.69
CA LYS A 209 -28.57 -9.51 -55.02
C LYS A 209 -28.67 -9.61 -53.48
N LEU A 210 -29.88 -9.48 -52.92
CA LEU A 210 -30.14 -9.67 -51.49
C LEU A 210 -29.90 -11.13 -51.05
N SER A 211 -30.41 -12.09 -51.82
CA SER A 211 -30.17 -13.52 -51.59
C SER A 211 -28.68 -13.86 -51.61
N ASP A 212 -27.90 -13.30 -52.55
CA ASP A 212 -26.44 -13.47 -52.62
C ASP A 212 -25.74 -12.92 -51.37
N SER A 213 -26.17 -11.77 -50.84
CA SER A 213 -25.59 -11.19 -49.62
C SER A 213 -25.90 -12.02 -48.35
N MET A 214 -27.07 -12.66 -48.30
CA MET A 214 -27.50 -13.51 -47.18
C MET A 214 -26.77 -14.87 -47.16
N ARG A 215 -26.28 -15.34 -48.31
CA ARG A 215 -25.58 -16.63 -48.47
C ARG A 215 -24.06 -16.55 -48.31
N LEU A 216 -23.52 -15.40 -47.87
CA LEU A 216 -22.07 -15.21 -47.72
C LEU A 216 -21.40 -16.29 -46.84
N LYS A 217 -22.06 -16.75 -45.77
CA LYS A 217 -21.53 -17.84 -44.92
C LYS A 217 -21.40 -19.16 -45.69
N GLU A 218 -22.39 -19.48 -46.53
CA GLU A 218 -22.37 -20.67 -47.39
C GLU A 218 -21.27 -20.56 -48.46
N TYR A 219 -21.17 -19.40 -49.11
CA TYR A 219 -20.12 -19.13 -50.10
C TYR A 219 -18.71 -19.22 -49.49
N MET A 220 -18.51 -18.70 -48.27
CA MET A 220 -17.25 -18.85 -47.54
C MET A 220 -16.92 -20.32 -47.24
N PHE A 221 -17.91 -21.10 -46.83
CA PHE A 221 -17.73 -22.53 -46.58
C PHE A 221 -17.41 -23.32 -47.86
N ASP A 222 -18.10 -23.03 -48.96
CA ASP A 222 -17.83 -23.67 -50.25
C ASP A 222 -16.47 -23.28 -50.83
N LEU A 223 -16.07 -22.01 -50.65
CA LEU A 223 -14.72 -21.56 -50.95
C LEU A 223 -13.68 -22.35 -50.16
N LEU A 224 -13.86 -22.48 -48.85
CA LEU A 224 -12.94 -23.23 -47.99
C LEU A 224 -12.81 -24.70 -48.41
N TYR A 225 -13.94 -25.35 -48.72
CA TYR A 225 -13.94 -26.75 -49.16
C TYR A 225 -13.23 -26.93 -50.51
N ALA A 226 -13.57 -26.09 -51.50
CA ALA A 226 -12.92 -26.12 -52.81
C ALA A 226 -11.42 -25.79 -52.71
N TYR A 227 -11.06 -24.93 -51.75
CA TYR A 227 -9.68 -24.57 -51.47
C TYR A 227 -8.89 -25.76 -50.92
N PHE A 228 -9.44 -26.50 -49.97
CA PHE A 228 -8.82 -27.73 -49.45
C PHE A 228 -8.69 -28.82 -50.51
N GLU A 229 -9.73 -29.03 -51.33
CA GLU A 229 -9.72 -29.97 -52.46
C GLU A 229 -8.57 -29.64 -53.44
N TYR A 230 -8.42 -28.37 -53.81
CA TYR A 230 -7.35 -27.92 -54.69
C TYR A 230 -5.95 -28.04 -54.04
N MET A 231 -5.82 -27.62 -52.78
CA MET A 231 -4.52 -27.55 -52.09
C MET A 231 -3.97 -28.92 -51.71
N THR A 232 -4.82 -29.90 -51.43
CA THR A 232 -4.41 -31.30 -51.20
C THR A 232 -4.21 -32.10 -52.49
N SER A 233 -4.75 -31.63 -53.63
CA SER A 233 -4.82 -32.41 -54.88
C SER A 233 -5.52 -33.76 -54.71
N SER A 234 -6.36 -33.88 -53.67
CA SER A 234 -7.10 -35.09 -53.33
C SER A 234 -8.59 -34.83 -53.54
N GLN A 235 -9.23 -35.74 -54.25
CA GLN A 235 -10.69 -35.82 -54.32
C GLN A 235 -11.25 -36.73 -53.20
N TYR A 236 -10.37 -37.29 -52.36
CA TYR A 236 -10.77 -38.14 -51.26
C TYR A 236 -11.13 -37.27 -50.05
N ASP A 237 -12.39 -37.36 -49.62
CA ASP A 237 -12.90 -36.60 -48.49
C ASP A 237 -12.10 -36.85 -47.19
N GLU A 238 -11.50 -38.03 -47.01
CA GLU A 238 -10.63 -38.32 -45.85
C GLU A 238 -9.40 -37.42 -45.72
N ASP A 239 -8.92 -36.84 -46.82
CA ASP A 239 -7.81 -35.89 -46.81
C ASP A 239 -8.31 -34.46 -46.57
N ILE A 240 -9.49 -34.14 -47.12
CA ILE A 240 -10.15 -32.82 -46.97
C ILE A 240 -10.65 -32.63 -45.54
N THR A 241 -11.21 -33.66 -44.89
CA THR A 241 -11.72 -33.59 -43.51
C THR A 241 -10.62 -33.41 -42.48
N LYS A 242 -9.37 -33.68 -42.87
CA LYS A 242 -8.15 -33.44 -42.08
C LYS A 242 -7.47 -32.11 -42.43
N CYS A 243 -8.11 -31.21 -43.17
CA CYS A 243 -7.53 -29.90 -43.49
C CYS A 243 -7.99 -28.81 -42.51
N ALA A 244 -7.09 -27.86 -42.23
CA ALA A 244 -7.41 -26.68 -41.44
C ALA A 244 -6.64 -25.43 -41.90
N ILE A 245 -7.20 -24.25 -41.64
CA ILE A 245 -6.53 -22.95 -41.71
C ILE A 245 -6.40 -22.40 -40.29
N LEU A 246 -5.20 -21.96 -39.94
CA LEU A 246 -4.95 -21.21 -38.71
C LEU A 246 -5.05 -19.72 -39.01
N ILE A 247 -5.92 -19.01 -38.32
CA ILE A 247 -6.03 -17.55 -38.39
C ILE A 247 -5.61 -16.99 -37.04
N SER A 248 -4.66 -16.06 -37.04
CA SER A 248 -4.28 -15.33 -35.84
C SER A 248 -4.71 -13.88 -35.90
N ILE A 249 -5.27 -13.38 -34.80
CA ILE A 249 -5.76 -12.01 -34.69
C ILE A 249 -5.17 -11.40 -33.43
N ASP A 250 -4.31 -10.39 -33.58
CA ASP A 250 -3.73 -9.66 -32.46
C ASP A 250 -4.40 -8.29 -32.28
N ASP A 251 -4.36 -7.68 -31.09
CA ASP A 251 -4.80 -6.30 -30.84
C ASP A 251 -6.21 -5.90 -31.36
N LEU A 252 -7.12 -6.87 -31.48
CA LEU A 252 -8.52 -6.65 -31.89
C LEU A 252 -9.22 -5.58 -31.05
N ASP A 253 -8.89 -5.54 -29.76
CA ASP A 253 -9.45 -4.67 -28.76
C ASP A 253 -8.85 -3.26 -28.75
N VAL A 254 -7.82 -2.96 -29.55
CA VAL A 254 -7.20 -1.63 -29.61
C VAL A 254 -8.02 -0.62 -30.41
N ASN A 255 -8.66 -1.03 -31.50
CA ASN A 255 -9.49 -0.17 -32.35
C ASN A 255 -10.98 -0.31 -32.00
N ILE A 256 -11.49 0.57 -31.14
CA ILE A 256 -12.89 0.58 -30.67
C ILE A 256 -13.89 0.61 -31.83
N SER A 257 -13.69 1.52 -32.80
CA SER A 257 -14.62 1.73 -33.92
C SER A 257 -14.81 0.49 -34.80
N SER A 258 -13.75 -0.29 -34.99
CA SER A 258 -13.75 -1.47 -35.86
C SER A 258 -13.88 -2.79 -35.11
N ALA A 259 -13.61 -2.82 -33.79
CA ALA A 259 -13.61 -4.03 -32.97
C ALA A 259 -14.97 -4.75 -32.99
N TYR A 260 -16.08 -4.01 -32.85
CA TYR A 260 -17.43 -4.59 -32.92
C TYR A 260 -17.72 -5.19 -34.30
N ALA A 261 -17.49 -4.41 -35.36
CA ALA A 261 -17.75 -4.83 -36.73
C ALA A 261 -16.94 -6.10 -37.08
N MET A 262 -15.67 -6.12 -36.70
CA MET A 262 -14.79 -7.27 -36.92
C MET A 262 -15.24 -8.50 -36.11
N SER A 263 -15.61 -8.31 -34.84
CA SER A 263 -16.14 -9.39 -34.01
C SER A 263 -17.39 -10.01 -34.62
N GLU A 264 -18.28 -9.19 -35.20
CA GLU A 264 -19.46 -9.66 -35.91
C GLU A 264 -19.13 -10.41 -37.19
N GLU A 265 -18.14 -9.96 -37.95
CA GLU A 265 -17.70 -10.65 -39.17
C GLU A 265 -17.07 -12.02 -38.85
N ILE A 266 -16.23 -12.09 -37.81
CA ILE A 266 -15.68 -13.33 -37.30
C ILE A 266 -16.82 -14.28 -36.91
N ARG A 267 -17.73 -13.82 -36.04
CA ARG A 267 -18.85 -14.63 -35.52
C ARG A 267 -19.75 -15.16 -36.63
N LYS A 268 -20.08 -14.32 -37.61
CA LYS A 268 -21.04 -14.65 -38.67
C LYS A 268 -20.41 -15.55 -39.74
N TYR A 269 -19.18 -15.27 -40.16
CA TYR A 269 -18.63 -15.81 -41.41
C TYR A 269 -17.35 -16.64 -41.26
N LEU A 270 -16.60 -16.54 -40.15
CA LEU A 270 -15.36 -17.30 -39.93
C LEU A 270 -15.49 -18.42 -38.90
N VAL A 271 -16.60 -18.47 -38.15
CA VAL A 271 -16.98 -19.65 -37.34
C VAL A 271 -17.51 -20.74 -38.28
N LEU A 272 -16.57 -21.46 -38.89
CA LEU A 272 -16.77 -22.52 -39.90
C LEU A 272 -15.85 -23.71 -39.59
N PRO A 273 -16.29 -24.95 -39.91
CA PRO A 273 -15.40 -26.11 -39.82
C PRO A 273 -14.27 -26.00 -40.84
N GLY A 274 -13.06 -26.34 -40.41
CA GLY A 274 -11.81 -26.17 -41.16
C GLY A 274 -11.08 -24.85 -40.85
N ILE A 275 -11.66 -23.96 -40.06
CA ILE A 275 -11.01 -22.73 -39.60
C ILE A 275 -10.77 -22.84 -38.09
N VAL A 276 -9.56 -22.52 -37.65
CA VAL A 276 -9.22 -22.33 -36.24
C VAL A 276 -8.73 -20.90 -36.06
N ILE A 277 -9.34 -20.15 -35.15
CA ILE A 277 -8.99 -18.76 -34.87
C ILE A 277 -8.28 -18.71 -33.51
N ILE A 278 -7.09 -18.14 -33.48
CA ILE A 278 -6.36 -17.87 -32.25
C ILE A 278 -6.24 -16.36 -32.10
N MET A 279 -6.65 -15.80 -30.98
CA MET A 279 -6.64 -14.36 -30.79
C MET A 279 -5.99 -13.95 -29.48
N ALA A 280 -5.37 -12.79 -29.48
CA ALA A 280 -4.83 -12.14 -28.29
C ALA A 280 -5.64 -10.87 -28.01
N LEU A 281 -6.25 -10.77 -26.83
CA LEU A 281 -7.11 -9.63 -26.48
C LEU A 281 -7.25 -9.42 -24.98
N ARG A 282 -7.69 -8.22 -24.59
CA ARG A 282 -8.22 -7.93 -23.26
C ARG A 282 -9.74 -7.96 -23.29
N THR A 283 -10.34 -8.94 -22.64
CA THR A 283 -11.80 -9.17 -22.64
C THR A 283 -12.59 -7.92 -22.24
N ARG A 284 -12.13 -7.18 -21.23
CA ARG A 284 -12.80 -5.95 -20.78
C ARG A 284 -12.76 -4.83 -21.82
N GLN A 285 -11.67 -4.70 -22.56
CA GLN A 285 -11.52 -3.65 -23.58
C GLN A 285 -12.40 -3.95 -24.81
N LEU A 286 -12.52 -5.24 -25.17
CA LEU A 286 -13.51 -5.67 -26.17
C LEU A 286 -14.95 -5.40 -25.70
N GLN A 287 -15.29 -5.69 -24.44
CA GLN A 287 -16.60 -5.37 -23.87
C GLN A 287 -16.91 -3.86 -23.95
N LEU A 288 -15.96 -3.01 -23.55
CA LEU A 288 -16.12 -1.55 -23.64
C LEU A 288 -16.35 -1.09 -25.08
N SER A 289 -15.65 -1.69 -26.05
CA SER A 289 -15.84 -1.35 -27.47
C SER A 289 -17.24 -1.71 -27.97
N VAL A 290 -17.79 -2.85 -27.53
CA VAL A 290 -19.15 -3.29 -27.85
C VAL A 290 -20.19 -2.41 -27.14
N GLU A 291 -19.94 -2.04 -25.89
CA GLU A 291 -20.78 -1.14 -25.09
C GLU A 291 -20.89 0.23 -25.77
N GLU A 292 -19.76 0.83 -26.16
CA GLU A 292 -19.71 2.11 -26.86
C GLU A 292 -20.45 2.06 -28.20
N TYR A 293 -20.26 0.99 -28.98
CA TYR A 293 -21.02 0.79 -30.22
C TYR A 293 -22.53 0.76 -29.98
N ASN A 294 -22.99 0.03 -28.96
CA ASN A 294 -24.41 -0.06 -28.64
C ASN A 294 -24.98 1.31 -28.22
N ILE A 295 -24.21 2.10 -27.44
CA ILE A 295 -24.60 3.45 -27.03
C ILE A 295 -24.76 4.36 -28.25
N VAL A 296 -23.75 4.41 -29.13
CA VAL A 296 -23.79 5.24 -30.35
C VAL A 296 -24.98 4.88 -31.24
N GLN A 297 -25.26 3.58 -31.41
CA GLN A 297 -26.42 3.12 -32.17
C GLN A 297 -27.74 3.55 -31.52
N LEU A 298 -27.85 3.50 -30.19
CA LEU A 298 -29.06 3.96 -29.51
C LEU A 298 -29.25 5.46 -29.59
N GLU A 299 -28.20 6.27 -29.44
CA GLU A 299 -28.28 7.73 -29.59
C GLU A 299 -28.75 8.15 -30.99
N GLN A 300 -28.39 7.40 -32.03
CA GLN A 300 -28.87 7.61 -33.39
C GLN A 300 -30.39 7.35 -33.53
N HIS A 301 -30.95 6.45 -32.72
CA HIS A 301 -32.35 6.02 -32.81
C HIS A 301 -33.26 6.67 -31.74
N PHE A 302 -32.71 7.12 -30.61
CA PHE A 302 -33.42 7.68 -29.47
C PHE A 302 -32.73 8.96 -28.98
N LYS A 303 -33.41 10.11 -29.07
CA LYS A 303 -32.92 11.42 -28.54
C LYS A 303 -33.06 11.57 -27.02
N GLU A 304 -33.26 10.48 -26.27
CA GLU A 304 -33.51 10.56 -24.83
C GLU A 304 -32.22 10.60 -24.01
N LYS A 305 -32.30 11.24 -22.85
CA LYS A 305 -31.17 11.50 -21.96
C LYS A 305 -30.56 10.19 -21.46
N ASP A 306 -29.25 10.07 -21.61
CA ASP A 306 -28.34 9.08 -21.02
C ASP A 306 -28.68 8.78 -19.53
N THR A 307 -29.49 7.74 -19.28
CA THR A 307 -29.87 7.32 -17.92
C THR A 307 -28.91 6.25 -17.37
N PRO A 308 -28.65 6.21 -16.05
CA PRO A 308 -27.83 5.17 -15.44
C PRO A 308 -28.33 3.73 -15.71
N GLN A 309 -29.65 3.53 -15.80
CA GLN A 309 -30.27 2.23 -16.08
C GLN A 309 -29.95 1.73 -17.49
N MET A 310 -30.03 2.62 -18.49
CA MET A 310 -29.70 2.31 -19.87
C MET A 310 -28.22 1.95 -20.04
N ARG A 311 -27.32 2.68 -19.36
CA ARG A 311 -25.89 2.33 -19.34
C ARG A 311 -25.64 0.93 -18.77
N GLN A 312 -26.31 0.59 -17.68
CA GLN A 312 -26.20 -0.76 -17.11
C GLN A 312 -26.69 -1.83 -18.08
N GLU A 313 -27.82 -1.62 -18.76
CA GLU A 313 -28.31 -2.56 -19.77
C GLU A 313 -27.33 -2.72 -20.94
N MET A 314 -26.69 -1.62 -21.39
CA MET A 314 -25.68 -1.68 -22.46
C MET A 314 -24.45 -2.47 -22.06
N GLN A 315 -23.99 -2.29 -20.83
CA GLN A 315 -22.91 -3.07 -20.26
C GLN A 315 -23.26 -4.57 -20.22
N GLU A 316 -24.46 -4.92 -19.73
CA GLU A 316 -24.92 -6.32 -19.71
C GLU A 316 -25.05 -6.92 -21.11
N MET A 317 -25.52 -6.15 -22.09
CA MET A 317 -25.60 -6.58 -23.49
C MET A 317 -24.21 -6.85 -24.07
N ALA A 318 -23.23 -6.00 -23.78
CA ALA A 318 -21.85 -6.18 -24.21
C ALA A 318 -21.22 -7.44 -23.56
N GLU A 319 -21.44 -7.65 -22.27
CA GLU A 319 -20.96 -8.85 -21.55
C GLU A 319 -21.57 -10.15 -22.11
N ARG A 320 -22.88 -10.15 -22.39
CA ARG A 320 -23.58 -11.27 -23.04
C ARG A 320 -23.11 -11.51 -24.47
N TYR A 321 -22.71 -10.47 -25.18
CA TYR A 321 -22.16 -10.58 -26.52
C TYR A 321 -20.79 -11.26 -26.51
N VAL A 322 -19.85 -10.72 -25.72
CA VAL A 322 -18.48 -11.23 -25.65
C VAL A 322 -18.45 -12.68 -25.12
N SER A 323 -19.30 -13.03 -24.15
CA SER A 323 -19.42 -14.41 -23.67
C SER A 323 -19.97 -15.39 -24.70
N LYS A 324 -20.74 -14.94 -25.69
CA LYS A 324 -21.18 -15.78 -26.83
C LYS A 324 -20.11 -15.94 -27.90
N LEU A 325 -19.34 -14.88 -28.16
CA LEU A 325 -18.23 -14.93 -29.12
C LEU A 325 -17.08 -15.80 -28.60
N ILE A 326 -16.70 -15.61 -27.34
CA ILE A 326 -15.56 -16.27 -26.69
C ILE A 326 -16.00 -16.82 -25.33
N PRO A 327 -16.70 -17.96 -25.28
CA PRO A 327 -17.04 -18.65 -24.04
C PRO A 327 -15.84 -18.83 -23.10
N LEU A 328 -16.10 -18.80 -21.79
CA LEU A 328 -15.07 -18.88 -20.74
C LEU A 328 -14.13 -20.10 -20.88
N ALA A 329 -14.64 -21.24 -21.33
CA ALA A 329 -13.85 -22.44 -21.57
C ALA A 329 -12.75 -22.24 -22.63
N HIS A 330 -12.97 -21.35 -23.59
CA HIS A 330 -12.07 -21.03 -24.71
C HIS A 330 -11.12 -19.86 -24.40
N GLN A 331 -11.19 -19.30 -23.19
CA GLN A 331 -10.31 -18.22 -22.73
C GLN A 331 -9.12 -18.80 -21.97
N VAL A 332 -7.92 -18.60 -22.51
CA VAL A 332 -6.63 -18.95 -21.90
C VAL A 332 -6.08 -17.70 -21.23
N TYR A 333 -6.33 -17.55 -19.93
CA TYR A 333 -5.83 -16.40 -19.16
C TYR A 333 -4.36 -16.58 -18.83
N LEU A 334 -3.54 -15.60 -19.21
CA LEU A 334 -2.14 -15.57 -18.80
C LEU A 334 -2.01 -15.31 -17.29
N PRO A 335 -1.04 -15.93 -16.62
CA PRO A 335 -0.84 -15.76 -15.19
C PRO A 335 -0.25 -14.38 -14.92
N LYS A 336 -0.53 -13.82 -13.74
CA LYS A 336 0.22 -12.65 -13.29
C LYS A 336 1.62 -13.09 -12.89
N ILE A 337 2.61 -12.32 -13.31
CA ILE A 337 4.02 -12.70 -13.15
C ILE A 337 4.43 -12.83 -11.68
N GLN A 338 3.76 -12.13 -10.76
CA GLN A 338 3.98 -12.26 -9.32
C GLN A 338 3.40 -13.55 -8.72
N ASP A 339 2.47 -14.21 -9.41
CA ASP A 339 1.84 -15.47 -8.96
C ASP A 339 2.71 -16.69 -9.28
N VAL A 340 3.73 -16.50 -10.12
CA VAL A 340 4.65 -17.55 -10.54
C VAL A 340 5.70 -17.79 -9.44
N GLN A 341 5.81 -19.04 -9.00
CA GLN A 341 6.78 -19.48 -7.98
C GLN A 341 7.92 -20.30 -8.61
N ASP A 342 9.02 -20.43 -7.87
CA ASP A 342 10.24 -21.16 -8.24
C ASP A 342 10.74 -20.72 -9.62
N ILE A 343 11.28 -19.50 -9.70
CA ILE A 343 11.69 -18.85 -10.94
C ILE A 343 13.21 -18.87 -11.10
N GLU A 344 13.66 -19.17 -12.31
CA GLU A 344 15.02 -18.92 -12.78
C GLU A 344 15.02 -17.76 -13.77
N VAL A 345 15.68 -16.65 -13.40
CA VAL A 345 15.87 -15.48 -14.27
C VAL A 345 17.18 -15.65 -15.03
N ILE A 346 17.07 -15.74 -16.36
CA ILE A 346 18.18 -15.90 -17.29
C ILE A 346 18.40 -14.57 -18.01
N TYR A 347 19.50 -13.89 -17.69
CA TYR A 347 19.89 -12.66 -18.37
C TYR A 347 20.95 -12.96 -19.43
N LYS A 348 20.69 -12.53 -20.67
CA LYS A 348 21.63 -12.70 -21.80
C LYS A 348 22.08 -11.34 -22.32
N ASP A 349 23.38 -11.08 -22.26
CA ASP A 349 23.99 -9.90 -22.90
C ASP A 349 24.35 -10.19 -24.36
N SER A 350 24.56 -9.12 -25.13
CA SER A 350 25.06 -9.07 -26.50
C SER A 350 26.37 -9.83 -26.76
N GLU A 351 27.16 -10.11 -25.71
CA GLU A 351 28.39 -10.90 -25.76
C GLU A 351 28.20 -12.40 -25.42
N GLU A 352 26.95 -12.92 -25.45
CA GLU A 352 26.59 -14.31 -25.08
C GLU A 352 26.90 -14.71 -23.62
N ASN A 353 27.22 -13.75 -22.75
CA ASN A 353 27.31 -14.02 -21.32
C ASN A 353 25.92 -14.26 -20.73
N GLU A 354 25.68 -15.49 -20.25
CA GLU A 354 24.43 -15.90 -19.60
C GLU A 354 24.58 -15.88 -18.08
N LYS A 355 23.73 -15.09 -17.40
CA LYS A 355 23.64 -15.06 -15.95
C LYS A 355 22.35 -15.73 -15.50
N HIS A 356 22.49 -16.80 -14.73
CA HIS A 356 21.39 -17.57 -14.16
C HIS A 356 21.20 -17.19 -12.70
N ILE A 357 20.00 -16.72 -12.34
CA ILE A 357 19.67 -16.34 -10.98
C ILE A 357 18.41 -17.09 -10.56
N LYS A 358 18.52 -17.92 -9.52
CA LYS A 358 17.41 -18.70 -8.98
C LYS A 358 16.78 -17.97 -7.81
N THR A 359 15.45 -17.92 -7.79
CA THR A 359 14.66 -17.27 -6.73
C THR A 359 13.35 -18.01 -6.53
N ASN A 360 12.77 -17.91 -5.33
CA ASN A 360 11.44 -18.47 -5.06
C ASN A 360 10.33 -17.63 -5.70
N SER A 361 10.49 -16.31 -5.76
CA SER A 361 9.54 -15.40 -6.38
C SER A 361 10.24 -14.24 -7.10
N ILE A 362 9.57 -13.67 -8.09
CA ILE A 362 10.07 -12.48 -8.80
C ILE A 362 10.06 -11.24 -7.89
N VAL A 363 9.16 -11.20 -6.91
CA VAL A 363 9.04 -10.12 -5.94
C VAL A 363 10.28 -10.08 -5.06
N ASP A 364 10.69 -11.23 -4.52
CA ASP A 364 11.90 -11.33 -3.69
C ASP A 364 13.14 -10.91 -4.51
N PHE A 365 13.26 -11.40 -5.75
CA PHE A 365 14.38 -11.02 -6.63
C PHE A 365 14.49 -9.52 -6.87
N ILE A 366 13.36 -8.83 -7.08
CA ILE A 366 13.36 -7.39 -7.30
C ILE A 366 13.68 -6.64 -6.00
N PHE A 367 13.09 -7.05 -4.88
CA PHE A 367 13.40 -6.45 -3.58
C PHE A 367 14.87 -6.61 -3.19
N ASP A 368 15.49 -7.75 -3.53
CA ASP A 368 16.91 -7.97 -3.34
C ASP A 368 17.77 -7.03 -4.16
N LYS A 369 17.43 -6.88 -5.44
CA LYS A 369 18.10 -5.90 -6.30
C LYS A 369 17.92 -4.48 -5.78
N ILE A 370 16.72 -4.10 -5.34
CA ILE A 370 16.49 -2.78 -4.73
C ILE A 370 17.38 -2.62 -3.50
N TYR A 371 17.46 -3.61 -2.62
CA TYR A 371 18.32 -3.56 -1.44
C TYR A 371 19.80 -3.40 -1.80
N ILE A 372 20.32 -4.21 -2.74
CA ILE A 372 21.72 -4.10 -3.18
C ILE A 372 22.02 -2.69 -3.71
N LYS A 373 21.13 -2.14 -4.56
CA LYS A 373 21.34 -0.86 -5.22
C LYS A 373 21.12 0.35 -4.29
N THR A 374 20.23 0.25 -3.30
CA THR A 374 19.74 1.41 -2.53
C THR A 374 19.89 1.29 -1.01
N GLY A 375 20.01 0.08 -0.47
CA GLY A 375 19.96 -0.21 0.95
C GLY A 375 18.55 -0.25 1.57
N MET A 376 17.50 -0.08 0.76
CA MET A 376 16.11 -0.13 1.23
C MET A 376 15.60 -1.56 1.33
N LEU A 377 14.76 -1.82 2.32
CA LEU A 377 14.14 -3.12 2.59
C LEU A 377 12.63 -3.02 2.41
N PHE A 378 12.09 -3.96 1.65
CA PHE A 378 10.65 -4.13 1.42
C PHE A 378 10.26 -5.57 1.74
N ARG A 379 9.00 -5.79 2.08
CA ARG A 379 8.48 -7.13 2.39
C ARG A 379 7.30 -7.48 1.48
N PRO A 380 7.25 -8.71 0.95
CA PRO A 380 6.03 -9.18 0.29
C PRO A 380 4.87 -9.25 1.30
N TYR A 381 3.65 -9.09 0.79
CA TYR A 381 2.43 -9.36 1.54
C TYR A 381 2.26 -10.88 1.73
N SER A 382 1.27 -11.31 2.52
CA SER A 382 1.11 -12.69 3.02
C SER A 382 0.96 -13.81 1.96
N GLN A 383 0.92 -13.48 0.66
CA GLN A 383 0.85 -14.42 -0.47
C GLN A 383 2.06 -14.31 -1.41
N GLY A 384 3.13 -13.61 -1.03
CA GLY A 384 4.29 -13.38 -1.90
C GLY A 384 4.14 -12.21 -2.87
N HIS A 385 2.95 -11.58 -2.92
CA HIS A 385 2.69 -10.42 -3.78
C HIS A 385 3.19 -9.10 -3.20
N SER A 386 3.39 -8.11 -4.07
CA SER A 386 3.72 -6.74 -3.71
C SER A 386 2.82 -5.76 -4.45
N TYR A 387 2.18 -4.85 -3.70
CA TYR A 387 1.41 -3.76 -4.31
C TYR A 387 2.29 -2.70 -4.98
N ILE A 388 3.56 -2.60 -4.58
CA ILE A 388 4.50 -1.61 -5.13
C ILE A 388 5.23 -2.12 -6.38
N LEU A 389 5.04 -3.39 -6.74
CA LEU A 389 5.56 -4.00 -7.97
C LEU A 389 4.44 -4.22 -8.99
N PRO A 390 4.75 -4.18 -10.29
CA PRO A 390 3.78 -4.40 -11.35
C PRO A 390 3.40 -5.87 -11.48
N ASN A 391 2.21 -6.14 -12.03
CA ASN A 391 1.71 -7.50 -12.24
C ASN A 391 1.95 -8.04 -13.66
N ASN A 392 2.38 -7.17 -14.59
CA ASN A 392 2.62 -7.55 -15.97
C ASN A 392 4.11 -7.73 -16.26
N THR A 393 4.41 -8.65 -17.17
CA THR A 393 5.76 -9.08 -17.52
C THR A 393 6.60 -7.93 -18.07
N ARG A 394 6.02 -7.07 -18.91
CA ARG A 394 6.72 -5.93 -19.53
C ARG A 394 7.23 -4.92 -18.51
N GLU A 395 6.39 -4.54 -17.55
CA GLU A 395 6.76 -3.57 -16.50
C GLU A 395 7.75 -4.18 -15.51
N ILE A 396 7.64 -5.48 -15.19
CA ILE A 396 8.66 -6.19 -14.39
C ILE A 396 10.02 -6.15 -15.09
N ILE A 397 10.06 -6.47 -16.38
CA ILE A 397 11.31 -6.39 -17.16
C ILE A 397 11.86 -4.96 -17.15
N SER A 398 11.00 -3.96 -17.34
CA SER A 398 11.38 -2.54 -17.25
C SER A 398 12.01 -2.20 -15.90
N CYS A 399 11.41 -2.67 -14.80
CA CYS A 399 11.95 -2.47 -13.45
C CYS A 399 13.32 -3.15 -13.27
N ILE A 400 13.49 -4.37 -13.78
CA ILE A 400 14.76 -5.10 -13.73
C ILE A 400 15.84 -4.35 -14.51
N VAL A 401 15.55 -3.89 -15.72
CA VAL A 401 16.48 -3.10 -16.56
C VAL A 401 16.87 -1.81 -15.85
N LEU A 402 15.90 -1.07 -15.29
CA LEU A 402 16.15 0.16 -14.55
C LEU A 402 17.13 -0.05 -13.39
N LEU A 403 16.95 -1.14 -12.63
CA LEU A 403 17.81 -1.52 -11.51
C LEU A 403 19.19 -1.98 -11.98
N ASP A 404 19.29 -2.68 -13.11
CA ASP A 404 20.56 -3.18 -13.64
C ASP A 404 21.47 -2.05 -14.14
N GLU A 405 20.89 -0.99 -14.69
CA GLU A 405 21.61 0.23 -15.08
C GLU A 405 22.17 1.04 -13.89
N MET A 406 21.72 0.77 -12.66
CA MET A 406 22.21 1.47 -11.46
C MET A 406 23.60 0.96 -11.05
N LYS A 407 24.47 1.85 -10.56
CA LYS A 407 25.78 1.47 -10.03
C LYS A 407 25.64 0.67 -8.74
N ASP A 408 26.47 -0.35 -8.56
CA ASP A 408 26.49 -1.16 -7.34
C ASP A 408 27.28 -0.46 -6.21
N PRO A 409 26.64 -0.11 -5.07
CA PRO A 409 27.33 0.54 -3.96
C PRO A 409 28.35 -0.37 -3.25
N ILE A 410 28.23 -1.70 -3.42
CA ILE A 410 29.05 -2.70 -2.72
C ILE A 410 30.51 -2.64 -3.18
N GLU A 411 30.75 -2.25 -4.43
CA GLU A 411 32.10 -2.14 -5.01
C GLU A 411 32.90 -0.96 -4.42
N GLU A 412 32.20 0.03 -3.86
CA GLU A 412 32.81 1.22 -3.27
C GLU A 412 33.20 0.98 -1.81
N LYS A 413 34.49 1.19 -1.50
CA LYS A 413 35.06 1.00 -0.16
C LYS A 413 34.85 2.21 0.74
N ASP A 414 34.82 3.40 0.16
CA ASP A 414 34.59 4.65 0.91
C ASP A 414 33.10 4.82 1.26
N GLU A 415 32.81 5.02 2.55
CA GLU A 415 31.43 5.10 3.05
C GLU A 415 30.67 6.32 2.48
N VAL A 416 31.37 7.44 2.26
CA VAL A 416 30.77 8.67 1.73
C VAL A 416 30.39 8.52 0.26
N ASN A 417 31.29 7.95 -0.55
CA ASN A 417 31.02 7.65 -1.95
C ASN A 417 29.93 6.58 -2.10
N ARG A 418 29.95 5.56 -1.24
CA ARG A 418 28.89 4.53 -1.21
C ARG A 418 27.52 5.15 -0.92
N ASP A 419 27.43 6.02 0.07
CA ASP A 419 26.18 6.73 0.38
C ASP A 419 25.76 7.65 -0.78
N ALA A 420 26.69 8.31 -1.46
CA ALA A 420 26.39 9.11 -2.65
C ALA A 420 25.83 8.28 -3.81
N ILE A 421 26.35 7.07 -4.04
CA ILE A 421 25.82 6.13 -5.04
C ILE A 421 24.40 5.70 -4.65
N LYS A 422 24.17 5.30 -3.39
CA LYS A 422 22.83 4.94 -2.90
C LYS A 422 21.86 6.10 -3.06
N HIS A 423 22.28 7.32 -2.71
CA HIS A 423 21.48 8.53 -2.84
C HIS A 423 21.03 8.75 -4.30
N ALA A 424 21.95 8.64 -5.26
CA ALA A 424 21.66 8.78 -6.68
C ALA A 424 20.71 7.66 -7.18
N ASN A 425 20.92 6.42 -6.75
CA ASN A 425 20.06 5.29 -7.10
C ASN A 425 18.63 5.47 -6.53
N ILE A 426 18.49 5.93 -5.29
CA ILE A 426 17.18 6.22 -4.68
C ILE A 426 16.46 7.35 -5.44
N LEU A 427 17.17 8.41 -5.84
CA LEU A 427 16.60 9.47 -6.67
C LEU A 427 16.15 8.96 -8.05
N LYS A 428 16.92 8.06 -8.69
CA LYS A 428 16.52 7.43 -9.95
C LYS A 428 15.25 6.58 -9.74
N LEU A 429 15.18 5.80 -8.67
CA LEU A 429 13.97 5.02 -8.35
C LEU A 429 12.76 5.92 -8.06
N LEU A 430 12.93 7.01 -7.32
CA LEU A 430 11.86 7.96 -7.03
C LEU A 430 11.31 8.61 -8.31
N ASN A 431 12.20 9.11 -9.16
CA ASN A 431 11.82 9.91 -10.32
C ASN A 431 11.38 9.07 -11.52
N SER A 432 12.00 7.92 -11.76
CA SER A 432 11.71 7.06 -12.91
C SER A 432 10.66 6.01 -12.60
N TYR A 433 10.70 5.37 -11.44
CA TYR A 433 9.80 4.26 -11.12
C TYR A 433 8.61 4.69 -10.27
N TYR A 434 8.85 5.24 -9.08
CA TYR A 434 7.77 5.57 -8.13
C TYR A 434 6.78 6.56 -8.73
N ARG A 435 7.27 7.62 -9.39
CA ARG A 435 6.43 8.62 -10.05
C ARG A 435 5.54 8.01 -11.15
N GLU A 436 6.07 7.11 -11.97
CA GLU A 436 5.29 6.41 -12.99
C GLU A 436 4.28 5.45 -12.37
N TRP A 437 4.71 4.68 -11.36
CA TRP A 437 3.85 3.73 -10.66
C TRP A 437 2.66 4.42 -9.98
N VAL A 438 2.85 5.58 -9.34
CA VAL A 438 1.74 6.39 -8.79
C VAL A 438 0.73 6.78 -9.89
N ASN A 439 1.19 7.05 -11.12
CA ASN A 439 0.28 7.33 -12.24
C ASN A 439 -0.56 6.10 -12.65
N THR A 440 -0.08 4.89 -12.39
CA THR A 440 -0.83 3.65 -12.67
C THR A 440 -1.89 3.32 -11.62
N LEU A 441 -1.91 4.02 -10.48
CA LEU A 441 -2.97 3.86 -9.47
C LEU A 441 -4.32 4.16 -10.13
N SER A 442 -5.11 3.10 -10.29
CA SER A 442 -6.41 3.14 -10.94
C SER A 442 -7.30 4.14 -10.21
N ALA A 443 -7.91 5.05 -10.98
CA ALA A 443 -8.90 5.98 -10.48
C ALA A 443 -10.22 5.72 -11.20
N ARG A 444 -11.25 5.37 -10.44
CA ARG A 444 -12.61 5.08 -10.91
C ARG A 444 -13.49 6.32 -10.91
N ASP A 445 -13.12 7.33 -10.13
CA ASP A 445 -13.84 8.59 -10.00
C ASP A 445 -12.89 9.80 -9.83
N ASP A 446 -13.47 10.99 -9.87
CA ASP A 446 -12.73 12.27 -9.76
C ASP A 446 -11.98 12.41 -8.43
N ASN A 447 -12.45 11.77 -7.35
CA ASN A 447 -11.80 11.86 -6.05
C ASN A 447 -10.54 10.97 -6.00
N GLU A 448 -10.58 9.78 -6.58
CA GLU A 448 -9.40 8.92 -6.74
C GLU A 448 -8.36 9.59 -7.65
N VAL A 449 -8.79 10.32 -8.69
CA VAL A 449 -7.90 11.17 -9.51
C VAL A 449 -7.26 12.25 -8.66
N PHE A 450 -8.05 12.92 -7.81
CA PHE A 450 -7.56 13.97 -6.91
C PHE A 450 -6.51 13.43 -5.93
N ILE A 451 -6.78 12.30 -5.24
CA ILE A 451 -5.79 11.66 -4.34
C ILE A 451 -4.47 11.41 -5.07
N ARG A 452 -4.54 10.83 -6.28
CA ARG A 452 -3.34 10.54 -7.07
C ARG A 452 -2.56 11.81 -7.39
N GLN A 453 -3.24 12.91 -7.73
CA GLN A 453 -2.61 14.20 -7.98
C GLN A 453 -1.99 14.80 -6.71
N GLU A 454 -2.64 14.67 -5.56
CA GLU A 454 -2.09 15.12 -4.28
C GLU A 454 -0.84 14.32 -3.90
N ILE A 455 -0.85 12.99 -4.04
CA ILE A 455 0.36 12.16 -3.83
C ILE A 455 1.48 12.62 -4.74
N GLN A 456 1.20 12.90 -6.02
CA GLN A 456 2.19 13.40 -6.97
C GLN A 456 2.80 14.74 -6.55
N LYS A 457 2.01 15.67 -6.02
CA LYS A 457 2.52 16.95 -5.48
C LYS A 457 3.46 16.72 -4.30
N LEU A 458 3.13 15.76 -3.44
CA LEU A 458 3.93 15.42 -2.26
C LEU A 458 5.27 14.73 -2.59
N ILE A 459 5.44 14.17 -3.79
CA ILE A 459 6.74 13.65 -4.26
C ILE A 459 7.79 14.74 -4.26
N ASP A 460 7.43 15.96 -4.64
CA ASP A 460 8.37 17.09 -4.74
C ASP A 460 8.58 17.82 -3.41
N PHE A 461 7.84 17.44 -2.37
CA PHE A 461 8.01 18.04 -1.06
C PHE A 461 9.36 17.65 -0.44
N ASN A 462 9.97 18.62 0.24
CA ASN A 462 11.12 18.36 1.08
C ASN A 462 10.75 17.41 2.22
N VAL A 463 11.76 16.70 2.74
CA VAL A 463 11.58 15.78 3.87
C VAL A 463 11.44 16.58 5.16
N ASP A 464 10.25 17.12 5.38
CA ASP A 464 9.89 17.90 6.56
C ASP A 464 8.43 17.68 6.99
N MET A 465 8.03 18.34 8.07
CA MET A 465 6.73 18.14 8.72
C MET A 465 5.51 18.39 7.81
N ARG A 466 5.66 19.14 6.71
CA ARG A 466 4.57 19.40 5.77
C ARG A 466 4.16 18.15 5.00
N LEU A 467 5.08 17.21 4.79
CA LEU A 467 4.76 15.92 4.18
C LEU A 467 3.76 15.15 5.06
N HIS A 468 3.94 15.14 6.38
CA HIS A 468 3.01 14.46 7.29
C HIS A 468 1.61 15.07 7.23
N ILE A 469 1.53 16.41 7.17
CA ILE A 469 0.26 17.13 7.08
C ILE A 469 -0.47 16.77 5.78
N GLY A 470 0.19 16.89 4.63
CA GLY A 470 -0.45 16.58 3.34
C GLY A 470 -0.84 15.10 3.20
N ILE A 471 -0.07 14.18 3.78
CA ILE A 471 -0.44 12.77 3.80
C ILE A 471 -1.65 12.53 4.71
N ASN A 472 -1.72 13.18 5.87
CA ASN A 472 -2.89 13.08 6.75
C ASN A 472 -4.15 13.62 6.07
N GLU A 473 -4.06 14.71 5.31
CA GLU A 473 -5.17 15.22 4.49
C GLU A 473 -5.65 14.18 3.46
N ILE A 474 -4.72 13.47 2.80
CA ILE A 474 -5.07 12.36 1.88
C ILE A 474 -5.76 11.22 2.62
N LEU A 475 -5.23 10.81 3.77
CA LEU A 475 -5.81 9.74 4.59
C LEU A 475 -7.20 10.13 5.12
N ASP A 476 -7.41 11.41 5.45
CA ASP A 476 -8.70 11.96 5.84
C ASP A 476 -9.72 11.89 4.69
N MET A 477 -9.33 12.26 3.47
CA MET A 477 -10.20 12.09 2.30
C MET A 477 -10.56 10.62 2.06
N ILE A 478 -9.60 9.69 2.14
CA ILE A 478 -9.84 8.24 2.04
C ILE A 478 -10.87 7.80 3.07
N HIS A 479 -10.76 8.30 4.29
CA HIS A 479 -11.73 8.01 5.34
C HIS A 479 -13.13 8.55 5.02
N GLU A 480 -13.24 9.78 4.54
CA GLU A 480 -14.53 10.38 4.19
C GLU A 480 -15.23 9.62 3.05
N MET A 481 -14.47 9.15 2.07
CA MET A 481 -15.01 8.45 0.91
C MET A 481 -15.33 6.98 1.18
N TYR A 482 -14.43 6.28 1.85
CA TYR A 482 -14.48 4.81 1.98
C TYR A 482 -14.77 4.35 3.39
N GLY A 483 -14.75 5.25 4.38
CA GLY A 483 -15.19 4.98 5.73
C GLY A 483 -16.64 4.51 5.66
N GLU A 484 -16.82 3.19 5.66
CA GLU A 484 -18.13 2.61 5.52
C GLU A 484 -19.06 3.18 6.61
N LYS A 485 -20.31 3.47 6.25
CA LYS A 485 -21.44 3.60 7.18
C LYS A 485 -21.67 2.26 7.92
N ARG A 486 -20.70 1.78 8.70
CA ARG A 486 -20.81 0.58 9.54
C ARG A 486 -20.48 0.92 10.98
N GLY A 487 -21.48 0.68 11.86
CA GLY A 487 -21.40 0.54 13.31
C GLY A 487 -20.78 1.71 14.10
N PRO A 488 -21.47 2.26 15.12
CA PRO A 488 -20.93 3.35 15.96
C PRO A 488 -19.68 2.99 16.80
N ALA A 489 -19.06 1.81 16.64
CA ALA A 489 -17.87 1.37 17.38
C ALA A 489 -16.55 1.60 16.61
N THR A 490 -16.52 1.42 15.29
CA THR A 490 -15.31 1.54 14.46
C THR A 490 -15.09 2.96 13.93
N ALA A 491 -16.16 3.69 13.59
CA ALA A 491 -16.08 5.14 13.34
C ALA A 491 -15.66 5.90 14.61
N LYS A 492 -16.14 5.45 15.78
CA LYS A 492 -15.63 5.91 17.07
C LYS A 492 -14.15 5.56 17.27
N ALA A 493 -13.65 4.44 16.76
CA ALA A 493 -12.25 4.07 16.93
C ALA A 493 -11.29 4.91 16.08
N SER A 494 -11.65 5.30 14.84
CA SER A 494 -10.86 6.23 14.02
C SER A 494 -10.95 7.67 14.50
N ASP A 495 -12.14 8.13 14.88
CA ASP A 495 -12.33 9.47 15.44
C ASP A 495 -11.77 9.57 16.86
N GLN A 496 -11.81 8.49 17.66
CA GLN A 496 -11.04 8.38 18.89
C GLN A 496 -9.56 8.31 18.59
N TYR A 497 -9.05 7.63 17.57
CA TYR A 497 -7.62 7.65 17.29
C TYR A 497 -7.13 9.05 16.93
N ARG A 498 -7.90 9.80 16.12
CA ARG A 498 -7.61 11.20 15.76
C ARG A 498 -7.73 12.14 16.95
N ASN A 499 -8.70 11.91 17.84
CA ASN A 499 -8.91 12.75 19.01
C ASN A 499 -8.02 12.34 20.19
N ASP A 500 -7.75 11.06 20.43
CA ASP A 500 -7.02 10.48 21.58
C ASP A 500 -5.52 10.27 21.30
N THR A 501 -5.03 10.51 20.08
CA THR A 501 -3.59 10.55 19.88
C THR A 501 -3.04 11.84 20.51
N ASN A 502 -2.18 11.65 21.50
CA ASN A 502 -1.38 12.73 22.08
C ASN A 502 -0.50 13.44 21.04
N TYR A 503 -0.38 12.89 19.83
CA TYR A 503 0.51 13.28 18.76
C TYR A 503 -0.16 14.23 17.78
N GLY A 504 0.54 15.32 17.40
CA GLY A 504 0.03 16.26 16.42
C GLY A 504 -0.12 15.66 15.02
N ILE A 505 -1.00 16.26 14.20
CA ILE A 505 -1.21 15.92 12.78
C ILE A 505 0.05 16.08 11.91
N ASN A 506 1.08 16.73 12.44
CA ASN A 506 2.38 16.87 11.81
C ASN A 506 3.38 15.79 12.22
N SER A 507 2.93 14.68 12.84
CA SER A 507 3.81 13.59 13.28
C SER A 507 3.76 12.38 12.35
N MET A 508 4.94 11.77 12.15
CA MET A 508 5.08 10.55 11.36
C MET A 508 4.32 9.37 11.99
N CYS A 509 4.34 9.21 13.31
CA CYS A 509 3.64 8.11 13.97
C CYS A 509 2.12 8.18 13.80
N CYS A 510 1.52 9.37 13.68
CA CYS A 510 0.10 9.52 13.36
C CYS A 510 -0.22 8.91 12.00
N VAL A 511 0.58 9.24 10.97
CA VAL A 511 0.48 8.67 9.63
C VAL A 511 0.64 7.15 9.66
N MET A 512 1.65 6.65 10.37
CA MET A 512 1.91 5.20 10.48
C MET A 512 0.74 4.44 11.11
N ASN A 513 0.13 4.99 12.16
CA ASN A 513 -1.02 4.37 12.82
C ASN A 513 -2.26 4.36 11.92
N LEU A 514 -2.50 5.43 11.15
CA LEU A 514 -3.60 5.51 10.19
C LEU A 514 -3.41 4.51 9.04
N ILE A 515 -2.20 4.40 8.48
CA ILE A 515 -1.88 3.39 7.45
C ILE A 515 -2.19 1.99 7.99
N ARG A 516 -1.68 1.65 9.19
CA ARG A 516 -1.94 0.35 9.82
C ARG A 516 -3.43 0.09 10.03
N ASN A 517 -4.14 1.09 10.51
CA ASN A 517 -5.58 1.03 10.73
C ASN A 517 -6.30 0.72 9.40
N TYR A 518 -5.90 1.38 8.31
CA TYR A 518 -6.51 1.16 7.00
C TYR A 518 -6.14 -0.20 6.41
N GLU A 519 -4.89 -0.64 6.52
CA GLU A 519 -4.47 -1.97 6.07
C GLU A 519 -5.24 -3.10 6.79
N ASN A 520 -5.50 -2.94 8.09
CA ASN A 520 -6.18 -3.94 8.90
C ASN A 520 -7.71 -3.91 8.75
N ASN A 521 -8.31 -2.74 8.57
CA ASN A 521 -9.77 -2.58 8.62
C ASN A 521 -10.45 -2.36 7.25
N TYR A 522 -9.70 -2.03 6.20
CA TYR A 522 -10.26 -1.79 4.86
C TYR A 522 -9.94 -2.95 3.92
N TYR A 523 -10.99 -3.52 3.32
CA TYR A 523 -10.87 -4.63 2.37
C TYR A 523 -10.64 -4.16 0.92
N ARG A 524 -10.87 -2.89 0.61
CA ARG A 524 -10.74 -2.35 -0.75
C ARG A 524 -9.28 -2.35 -1.20
N LEU A 525 -9.03 -2.91 -2.39
CA LEU A 525 -7.70 -3.03 -2.96
C LEU A 525 -7.07 -1.66 -3.26
N GLU A 526 -7.88 -0.69 -3.67
CA GLU A 526 -7.47 0.68 -3.99
C GLU A 526 -6.87 1.38 -2.76
N VAL A 527 -7.54 1.28 -1.61
CA VAL A 527 -7.06 1.83 -0.34
C VAL A 527 -5.72 1.20 0.06
N LYS A 528 -5.59 -0.12 -0.10
CA LYS A 528 -4.33 -0.84 0.18
C LYS A 528 -3.20 -0.38 -0.74
N LYS A 529 -3.46 -0.17 -2.04
CA LYS A 529 -2.47 0.36 -2.98
C LYS A 529 -2.03 1.79 -2.62
N VAL A 530 -2.95 2.64 -2.19
CA VAL A 530 -2.60 4.00 -1.72
C VAL A 530 -1.78 3.95 -0.43
N CYS A 531 -2.16 3.10 0.54
CA CYS A 531 -1.37 2.89 1.76
C CYS A 531 0.05 2.41 1.43
N ALA A 532 0.19 1.45 0.52
CA ALA A 532 1.49 0.98 0.02
C ALA A 532 2.27 2.09 -0.68
N ALA A 533 1.60 2.98 -1.42
CA ALA A 533 2.24 4.10 -2.09
C ALA A 533 2.80 5.12 -1.10
N ILE A 534 2.06 5.39 -0.03
CA ILE A 534 2.50 6.27 1.05
C ILE A 534 3.68 5.61 1.78
N ALA A 535 3.57 4.34 2.17
CA ALA A 535 4.66 3.62 2.84
C ALA A 535 5.95 3.62 2.01
N PHE A 536 5.84 3.39 0.70
CA PHE A 536 6.98 3.43 -0.22
C PHE A 536 7.60 4.84 -0.32
N LEU A 537 6.77 5.89 -0.40
CA LEU A 537 7.26 7.27 -0.40
C LEU A 537 8.07 7.58 0.87
N TYR A 538 7.58 7.18 2.03
CA TYR A 538 8.30 7.39 3.29
C TYR A 538 9.62 6.63 3.33
N THR A 539 9.65 5.35 2.90
CA THR A 539 10.89 4.58 2.80
C THR A 539 11.90 5.27 1.88
N LEU A 540 11.47 5.78 0.71
CA LEU A 540 12.32 6.55 -0.19
C LEU A 540 12.86 7.82 0.49
N LYS A 541 11.99 8.61 1.12
CA LYS A 541 12.34 9.91 1.74
C LYS A 541 13.28 9.75 2.94
N LEU A 542 13.07 8.73 3.77
CA LEU A 542 13.93 8.43 4.91
C LEU A 542 15.32 7.96 4.48
N ASN A 543 15.39 7.07 3.48
CA ASN A 543 16.68 6.63 2.96
C ASN A 543 17.41 7.74 2.17
N LEU A 544 16.69 8.64 1.51
CA LEU A 544 17.28 9.86 0.93
C LEU A 544 17.94 10.75 1.99
N LEU A 545 17.31 10.92 3.17
CA LEU A 545 17.89 11.66 4.27
C LEU A 545 19.15 10.98 4.83
N LEU A 546 19.11 9.65 5.02
CA LEU A 546 20.25 8.90 5.57
C LEU A 546 21.49 8.91 4.68
N THR A 547 21.28 8.85 3.36
CA THR A 547 22.34 8.81 2.33
C THR A 547 22.82 10.20 1.90
N LYS A 548 22.20 11.27 2.41
CA LYS A 548 22.57 12.64 2.07
C LYS A 548 23.93 12.98 2.67
N ASN A 549 24.87 13.41 1.83
CA ASN A 549 26.19 13.86 2.28
C ASN A 549 26.12 15.28 2.90
N ARG A 550 25.60 15.40 4.13
CA ARG A 550 25.49 16.66 4.88
C ARG A 550 25.77 16.49 6.37
N TYR A 551 26.45 17.49 6.95
CA TYR A 551 26.80 17.61 8.39
C TYR A 551 25.59 17.52 9.35
N LYS A 552 24.37 17.75 8.86
CA LYS A 552 23.13 17.82 9.67
C LYS A 552 22.11 16.72 9.37
N LYS A 553 22.51 15.60 8.75
CA LYS A 553 21.56 14.53 8.35
C LYS A 553 20.72 13.99 9.50
N ASN A 554 21.35 13.76 10.67
CA ASN A 554 20.65 13.27 11.86
C ASN A 554 19.66 14.32 12.38
N GLU A 555 19.99 15.61 12.33
CA GLU A 555 19.10 16.70 12.71
C GLU A 555 17.84 16.76 11.83
N GLU A 556 17.99 16.70 10.51
CA GLU A 556 16.87 16.66 9.55
C GLU A 556 16.00 15.41 9.78
N LEU A 557 16.61 14.24 9.93
CA LEU A 557 15.91 12.98 10.19
C LEU A 557 15.10 13.04 11.49
N GLY A 558 15.65 13.66 12.54
CA GLY A 558 14.98 13.66 13.85
C GLY A 558 13.85 14.67 13.92
N ARG A 559 13.94 15.75 13.14
CA ARG A 559 12.81 16.68 12.94
C ARG A 559 11.68 16.03 12.14
N PHE A 560 12.01 15.13 11.21
CA PHE A 560 11.04 14.39 10.41
C PHE A 560 10.37 13.26 11.22
N ILE A 561 11.14 12.40 11.88
CA ILE A 561 10.58 11.28 12.67
C ILE A 561 9.88 11.77 13.95
N GLN A 562 10.40 12.82 14.59
CA GLN A 562 9.92 13.31 15.88
C GLN A 562 10.02 12.27 17.02
N ASP A 563 11.12 11.51 17.04
CA ASP A 563 11.53 10.55 18.09
C ASP A 563 10.59 9.34 18.35
N THR A 564 9.39 9.29 17.78
CA THR A 564 8.42 8.20 17.95
C THR A 564 7.91 7.74 16.59
N VAL A 565 7.93 6.42 16.34
CA VAL A 565 7.55 5.85 15.04
C VAL A 565 6.24 5.05 15.09
N MET A 566 5.96 4.36 16.20
CA MET A 566 4.79 3.49 16.37
C MET A 566 3.69 4.11 17.24
N GLY A 567 3.98 5.18 17.97
CA GLY A 567 2.95 5.93 18.70
C GLY A 567 2.22 5.06 19.72
N TYR A 568 0.89 4.96 19.66
CA TYR A 568 0.12 4.13 20.62
C TYR A 568 0.34 2.63 20.40
N ASP A 569 0.69 2.22 19.18
CA ASP A 569 0.76 0.80 18.85
C ASP A 569 1.91 0.07 19.54
N ILE A 570 2.90 0.76 20.12
CA ILE A 570 3.95 0.13 20.94
C ILE A 570 3.44 -0.42 22.28
N VAL A 571 2.33 0.14 22.80
CA VAL A 571 1.78 -0.18 24.12
C VAL A 571 1.42 -1.67 24.25
N PRO A 572 0.64 -2.27 23.32
CA PRO A 572 0.33 -3.70 23.39
C PRO A 572 1.47 -4.63 22.94
N VAL A 573 2.55 -4.12 22.34
CA VAL A 573 3.63 -4.95 21.77
C VAL A 573 4.35 -5.75 22.84
N ILE A 574 4.68 -5.09 23.95
CA ILE A 574 5.30 -5.76 25.09
C ILE A 574 4.21 -5.95 26.15
N SER A 575 3.94 -7.20 26.49
CA SER A 575 2.84 -7.59 27.36
C SER A 575 2.73 -6.71 28.61
N GLY A 576 1.50 -6.38 29.01
CA GLY A 576 1.23 -5.65 30.24
C GLY A 576 1.27 -6.55 31.47
N THR A 577 1.34 -5.94 32.65
CA THR A 577 1.14 -6.63 33.93
C THR A 577 0.02 -5.95 34.70
N TYR A 578 -0.77 -6.75 35.39
CA TYR A 578 -1.71 -6.20 36.36
C TYR A 578 -0.95 -5.81 37.62
N TYR A 579 -1.15 -4.57 38.05
CA TYR A 579 -0.66 -4.04 39.31
C TYR A 579 -1.76 -3.18 39.92
N GLN A 580 -2.22 -3.51 41.13
CA GLN A 580 -3.26 -2.75 41.86
C GLN A 580 -4.51 -2.39 41.01
N ASN A 581 -5.09 -3.38 40.34
CA ASN A 581 -6.26 -3.25 39.45
C ASN A 581 -6.07 -2.39 38.19
N GLN A 582 -4.84 -1.99 37.86
CA GLN A 582 -4.50 -1.33 36.59
C GLN A 582 -3.56 -2.19 35.76
N ILE A 583 -3.68 -2.11 34.43
CA ILE A 583 -2.73 -2.74 33.51
C ILE A 583 -1.64 -1.72 33.20
N ILE A 584 -0.40 -2.10 33.49
CA ILE A 584 0.78 -1.28 33.17
C ILE A 584 1.55 -2.00 32.07
N TYR A 585 1.76 -1.28 30.98
CA TYR A 585 2.39 -1.82 29.79
C TYR A 585 3.90 -1.63 29.84
N ARG A 586 4.65 -2.68 29.50
CA ARG A 586 6.12 -2.64 29.47
C ARG A 586 6.65 -1.83 28.29
N GLY A 587 5.90 -1.74 27.19
CA GLY A 587 6.32 -0.97 26.01
C GLY A 587 6.43 0.53 26.28
N ARG A 588 5.67 1.03 27.28
CA ARG A 588 5.64 2.45 27.65
C ARG A 588 5.02 2.67 29.03
N PHE A 589 5.71 3.40 29.90
CA PHE A 589 5.27 3.69 31.28
C PHE A 589 5.81 5.03 31.79
N TYR A 590 5.25 5.54 32.90
CA TYR A 590 5.64 6.83 33.49
C TYR A 590 6.45 6.64 34.76
N MET A 591 7.39 7.56 35.01
CA MET A 591 8.25 7.53 36.19
C MET A 591 8.80 8.93 36.51
N PRO A 592 9.01 9.28 37.80
CA PRO A 592 9.73 10.50 38.19
C PRO A 592 11.12 10.58 37.56
N THR A 593 11.50 11.75 37.04
CA THR A 593 12.81 11.99 36.38
C THR A 593 13.98 11.64 37.28
N VAL A 594 13.85 11.96 38.58
CA VAL A 594 14.85 11.65 39.61
C VAL A 594 15.14 10.15 39.65
N LEU A 595 14.10 9.33 39.73
CA LEU A 595 14.25 7.89 39.83
C LEU A 595 14.81 7.30 38.53
N ILE A 596 14.37 7.79 37.36
CA ILE A 596 14.92 7.34 36.08
C ILE A 596 16.43 7.57 36.06
N PHE A 597 16.87 8.81 36.30
CA PHE A 597 18.29 9.15 36.24
C PHE A 597 19.09 8.38 37.29
N ASN A 598 18.62 8.33 38.55
CA ASN A 598 19.34 7.68 39.63
C ASN A 598 19.43 6.17 39.45
N THR A 599 18.39 5.52 38.90
CA THR A 599 18.44 4.09 38.57
C THR A 599 19.48 3.81 37.49
N ILE A 600 19.56 4.65 36.45
CA ILE A 600 20.60 4.56 35.42
C ILE A 600 21.99 4.81 36.00
N ALA A 601 22.16 5.87 36.77
CA ALA A 601 23.43 6.25 37.38
C ALA A 601 23.94 5.15 38.34
N LYS A 602 23.05 4.58 39.15
CA LYS A 602 23.36 3.43 40.02
C LYS A 602 23.76 2.20 39.22
N TYR A 603 23.05 1.89 38.12
CA TYR A 603 23.40 0.77 37.24
C TYR A 603 24.79 0.95 36.61
N LEU A 604 25.15 2.19 36.27
CA LEU A 604 26.48 2.57 35.77
C LEU A 604 27.55 2.79 36.87
N GLN A 605 27.21 2.50 38.13
CA GLN A 605 28.09 2.58 39.29
C GLN A 605 28.62 4.01 39.56
N ILE A 606 27.77 5.03 39.38
CA ILE A 606 28.03 6.42 39.79
C ILE A 606 27.76 6.57 41.29
N ARG A 607 28.58 7.37 41.99
CA ARG A 607 28.39 7.66 43.42
C ARG A 607 27.10 8.45 43.67
N ASP A 608 26.39 8.08 44.74
CA ASP A 608 25.11 8.67 45.15
C ASP A 608 25.15 10.20 45.40
N VAL A 609 26.35 10.78 45.61
CA VAL A 609 26.53 12.24 45.75
C VAL A 609 26.17 13.02 44.47
N TYR A 610 26.17 12.34 43.33
CA TYR A 610 25.84 12.92 42.03
C TYR A 610 24.40 12.61 41.58
N PHE A 611 23.60 12.01 42.46
CA PHE A 611 22.19 11.69 42.19
C PHE A 611 21.30 12.93 42.31
N LEU A 612 20.12 12.85 41.70
CA LEU A 612 19.06 13.83 41.86
C LEU A 612 18.33 13.59 43.19
N HIS A 613 17.92 14.65 43.89
CA HIS A 613 17.41 14.57 45.27
C HIS A 613 15.97 15.09 45.48
N SER A 614 15.36 15.79 44.50
CA SER A 614 14.00 16.37 44.64
C SER A 614 13.09 15.89 43.52
N GLU A 615 12.04 15.12 43.87
CA GLU A 615 11.06 14.60 42.91
C GLU A 615 10.07 15.66 42.40
N ASP A 616 9.70 16.63 43.24
CA ASP A 616 8.67 17.65 42.92
C ASP A 616 9.18 18.76 41.99
N VAL A 617 10.42 19.21 42.19
CA VAL A 617 11.07 20.24 41.36
C VAL A 617 12.51 19.82 41.10
N PRO A 618 12.74 18.77 40.29
CA PRO A 618 14.09 18.30 40.03
C PRO A 618 14.90 19.38 39.35
N ARG A 619 16.10 19.62 39.89
CA ARG A 619 17.06 20.59 39.37
C ARG A 619 18.41 19.95 39.20
N VAL A 620 19.11 20.36 38.16
CA VAL A 620 20.50 19.99 37.91
C VAL A 620 21.42 21.16 38.20
N THR A 621 22.61 20.88 38.73
CA THR A 621 23.62 21.91 39.00
C THR A 621 24.98 21.43 38.54
N LYS A 622 25.90 22.36 38.25
CA LYS A 622 27.27 22.02 37.83
C LYS A 622 28.02 21.17 38.88
N ASN A 623 27.66 21.32 40.16
CA ASN A 623 28.28 20.59 41.26
C ASN A 623 27.90 19.10 41.29
N MET A 624 26.88 18.70 40.53
CA MET A 624 26.46 17.30 40.38
C MET A 624 27.27 16.54 39.33
N VAL A 625 28.19 17.20 38.62
CA VAL A 625 29.03 16.53 37.62
C VAL A 625 30.34 16.08 38.26
N PRO A 626 30.73 14.80 38.12
CA PRO A 626 32.00 14.31 38.62
C PRO A 626 33.19 15.07 38.02
N ILE A 627 34.23 15.23 38.85
CA ILE A 627 35.51 15.83 38.45
C ILE A 627 36.46 14.75 37.90
N GLU A 628 36.35 13.51 38.39
CA GLU A 628 37.16 12.37 37.95
C GLU A 628 36.78 11.94 36.53
N SER A 629 37.75 11.83 35.63
CA SER A 629 37.54 11.54 34.19
C SER A 629 36.64 10.32 33.92
N GLU A 630 36.91 9.19 34.59
CA GLU A 630 36.16 7.93 34.38
C GLU A 630 34.71 8.00 34.86
N GLU A 631 34.47 8.59 36.04
CA GLU A 631 33.12 8.78 36.56
C GLU A 631 32.38 9.87 35.79
N ARG A 632 33.09 10.90 35.31
CA ARG A 632 32.55 11.98 34.47
C ARG A 632 32.05 11.44 33.13
N LYS A 633 32.80 10.55 32.47
CA LYS A 633 32.36 9.85 31.25
C LYS A 633 31.10 9.01 31.48
N ARG A 634 31.06 8.22 32.55
CA ARG A 634 29.87 7.41 32.92
C ARG A 634 28.67 8.26 33.35
N TYR A 635 28.90 9.45 33.92
CA TYR A 635 27.85 10.42 34.23
C TYR A 635 27.24 11.00 32.95
N ILE A 636 28.06 11.38 31.97
CA ILE A 636 27.58 11.79 30.64
C ILE A 636 26.80 10.64 29.99
N LEU A 637 27.32 9.40 30.06
CA LEU A 637 26.64 8.21 29.57
C LEU A 637 25.27 8.00 30.25
N SER A 638 25.15 8.30 31.54
CA SER A 638 23.87 8.21 32.27
C SER A 638 22.80 9.12 31.65
N TRP A 639 23.17 10.35 31.30
CA TRP A 639 22.29 11.27 30.60
C TRP A 639 22.00 10.83 29.16
N VAL A 640 22.98 10.26 28.46
CA VAL A 640 22.77 9.69 27.12
C VAL A 640 21.75 8.55 27.17
N ILE A 641 21.89 7.60 28.10
CA ILE A 641 20.94 6.47 28.25
C ILE A 641 19.57 6.98 28.69
N PHE A 642 19.51 7.97 29.58
CA PHE A 642 18.25 8.64 29.93
C PHE A 642 17.56 9.19 28.68
N ALA A 643 18.30 9.89 27.83
CA ALA A 643 17.77 10.40 26.57
C ALA A 643 17.45 9.29 25.57
N LEU A 644 18.09 8.12 25.59
CA LEU A 644 17.72 7.03 24.69
C LEU A 644 16.30 6.53 24.97
N PHE A 645 15.85 6.55 26.23
CA PHE A 645 14.54 6.00 26.60
C PHE A 645 13.43 7.03 26.80
N ALA A 646 13.76 8.21 27.34
CA ALA A 646 12.76 9.18 27.78
C ALA A 646 12.08 9.89 26.60
N ASN A 647 10.78 10.13 26.69
CA ASN A 647 10.05 11.00 25.77
C ASN A 647 10.16 12.47 26.21
N LYS A 648 10.05 13.41 25.26
CA LYS A 648 9.99 14.86 25.54
C LYS A 648 8.56 15.34 25.82
N TYR A 649 7.82 14.68 26.71
CA TYR A 649 6.41 15.02 26.98
C TYR A 649 6.24 15.67 28.35
N PHE A 650 5.20 16.48 28.51
CA PHE A 650 4.72 16.91 29.83
C PHE A 650 3.19 16.83 29.89
N PHE A 651 2.66 16.61 31.08
CA PHE A 651 1.22 16.64 31.32
C PHE A 651 0.72 18.08 31.37
N VAL A 652 -0.20 18.43 30.47
CA VAL A 652 -1.04 19.62 30.66
C VAL A 652 -2.29 19.15 31.39
N ASN A 653 -2.35 19.44 32.69
CA ASN A 653 -3.47 19.16 33.60
C ASN A 653 -3.83 17.67 33.75
N VAL A 654 -3.45 17.08 34.90
CA VAL A 654 -4.00 15.78 35.38
C VAL A 654 -5.49 15.91 35.79
N ASN A 655 -6.06 17.12 35.75
CA ASN A 655 -7.27 17.50 36.46
C ASN A 655 -8.60 17.36 35.69
N THR A 656 -8.63 16.63 34.57
CA THR A 656 -9.92 16.26 33.96
C THR A 656 -9.83 14.82 33.48
N ALA A 657 -10.79 13.98 33.87
CA ALA A 657 -11.04 12.72 33.18
C ALA A 657 -11.31 13.07 31.69
N GLY A 658 -10.30 12.88 30.85
CA GLY A 658 -10.27 13.34 29.45
C GLY A 658 -9.16 14.35 29.09
N ALA A 659 -8.29 14.75 30.01
CA ALA A 659 -7.12 15.56 29.67
C ALA A 659 -6.12 14.76 28.83
N LYS A 660 -5.80 15.28 27.65
CA LYS A 660 -4.90 14.66 26.68
C LYS A 660 -3.47 15.17 26.92
N PRO A 661 -2.48 14.27 27.10
CA PRO A 661 -1.07 14.66 27.11
C PRO A 661 -0.74 15.59 25.93
N GLN A 662 -0.16 16.75 26.22
CA GLN A 662 0.32 17.64 25.16
C GLN A 662 1.76 17.29 24.82
N ILE A 663 1.97 16.94 23.57
CA ILE A 663 3.28 16.60 23.04
C ILE A 663 3.99 17.88 22.59
N ARG A 664 5.12 18.22 23.25
CA ARG A 664 6.07 19.25 22.80
C ARG A 664 7.39 18.62 22.36
N LEU A 665 7.45 18.21 21.10
CA LEU A 665 8.56 17.45 20.51
C LEU A 665 9.89 18.23 20.39
N LEU A 666 9.91 19.51 20.77
CA LEU A 666 11.03 20.42 20.50
C LEU A 666 11.68 21.03 21.74
N GLU A 667 11.20 20.74 22.95
CA GLU A 667 11.85 21.25 24.18
C GLU A 667 13.05 20.38 24.58
N SER A 668 14.02 20.97 25.28
CA SER A 668 15.14 20.24 25.88
C SER A 668 14.74 19.61 27.21
N PHE A 669 15.35 18.48 27.58
CA PHE A 669 15.08 17.83 28.86
C PHE A 669 15.47 18.72 30.06
N ILE A 670 16.60 19.41 29.95
CA ILE A 670 17.05 20.41 30.92
C ILE A 670 16.66 21.79 30.38
N TYR A 671 15.79 22.47 31.12
CA TYR A 671 15.38 23.84 30.81
C TYR A 671 16.50 24.83 31.13
N ASP A 672 16.49 25.99 30.46
CA ASP A 672 17.49 27.05 30.65
C ASP A 672 17.57 27.59 32.10
N ASN A 673 16.53 27.35 32.90
CA ASN A 673 16.46 27.67 34.32
C ASN A 673 16.94 26.52 35.24
N PHE A 674 17.66 25.53 34.70
CA PHE A 674 18.20 24.35 35.40
C PHE A 674 17.14 23.36 35.91
N GLN A 675 15.87 23.55 35.57
CA GLN A 675 14.80 22.64 35.97
C GLN A 675 14.68 21.47 34.99
N LEU A 676 14.21 20.35 35.52
CA LEU A 676 13.77 19.19 34.78
C LEU A 676 12.25 19.09 34.91
N ASN A 677 11.60 18.47 33.94
CA ASN A 677 10.22 18.02 34.15
C ASN A 677 10.20 16.99 35.30
N PRO A 678 9.30 17.11 36.29
CA PRO A 678 9.20 16.15 37.41
C PRO A 678 8.99 14.70 36.97
N TYR A 679 8.24 14.49 35.89
CA TYR A 679 7.89 13.16 35.38
C TYR A 679 8.28 12.99 33.93
N GLN A 680 8.71 11.80 33.56
CA GLN A 680 8.94 11.42 32.16
C GLN A 680 8.22 10.13 31.83
N GLN A 681 7.93 9.97 30.55
CA GLN A 681 7.51 8.71 30.00
C GLN A 681 8.71 7.97 29.41
N ILE A 682 8.86 6.71 29.77
CA ILE A 682 9.88 5.80 29.25
C ILE A 682 9.24 4.95 28.15
N SER A 683 9.94 4.77 27.02
CA SER A 683 9.49 3.89 25.94
C SER A 683 10.64 3.18 25.27
N VAL A 684 10.45 1.89 25.00
CA VAL A 684 11.45 1.03 24.34
C VAL A 684 11.70 1.43 22.89
N GLU A 685 10.70 1.97 22.18
CA GLU A 685 10.88 2.38 20.77
C GLU A 685 11.82 3.58 20.63
N ASN A 686 11.85 4.47 21.62
CA ASN A 686 12.75 5.62 21.62
C ASN A 686 14.20 5.19 21.59
N TYR A 687 14.52 4.08 22.27
CA TYR A 687 15.86 3.52 22.24
C TYR A 687 16.22 3.07 20.82
N LEU A 688 15.30 2.34 20.15
CA LEU A 688 15.49 1.93 18.76
C LEU A 688 15.64 3.14 17.81
N VAL A 689 14.96 4.25 18.06
CA VAL A 689 15.04 5.45 17.21
C VAL A 689 16.31 6.25 17.50
N ARG A 690 16.56 6.61 18.76
CA ARG A 690 17.64 7.52 19.17
C ARG A 690 19.02 6.89 19.14
N LEU A 691 19.12 5.56 19.18
CA LEU A 691 20.40 4.85 18.95
C LEU A 691 20.96 5.15 17.55
N GLY A 692 20.10 5.33 16.55
CA GLY A 692 20.49 5.74 15.20
C GLY A 692 20.85 7.23 15.10
N MET A 693 20.64 8.03 16.16
CA MET A 693 20.64 9.49 16.10
C MET A 693 21.42 10.13 17.25
N LEU A 694 22.45 9.44 17.75
CA LEU A 694 23.21 9.81 18.95
C LEU A 694 23.73 11.26 18.94
N ASP A 695 24.10 11.81 17.78
CA ASP A 695 24.62 13.18 17.67
C ASP A 695 23.64 14.25 18.15
N ARG A 696 22.33 13.96 18.09
CA ARG A 696 21.30 14.92 18.51
C ARG A 696 21.12 14.99 20.03
N ILE A 697 21.63 13.99 20.76
CA ILE A 697 21.34 13.84 22.18
C ILE A 697 21.84 15.03 22.99
N TYR A 698 22.95 15.67 22.56
CA TYR A 698 23.49 16.86 23.23
C TYR A 698 22.48 18.01 23.31
N ASP A 699 21.91 18.39 22.16
CA ASP A 699 20.94 19.47 22.05
C ASP A 699 19.61 19.11 22.72
N ILE A 700 19.20 17.84 22.56
CA ILE A 700 17.99 17.27 23.16
C ILE A 700 18.05 17.36 24.69
N LEU A 701 19.21 17.12 25.28
CA LEU A 701 19.40 17.20 26.73
C LEU A 701 19.66 18.62 27.23
N ASN A 702 20.33 19.48 26.45
CA ASN A 702 20.87 20.78 26.87
C ASN A 702 21.98 20.65 27.93
N LEU A 703 22.93 19.73 27.69
CA LEU A 703 24.01 19.38 28.63
C LEU A 703 24.99 20.52 28.93
N ARG A 704 25.06 21.56 28.09
CA ARG A 704 25.85 22.77 28.35
C ARG A 704 25.52 23.41 29.72
N ILE A 705 24.26 23.31 30.16
CA ILE A 705 23.77 23.90 31.41
C ILE A 705 24.40 23.23 32.63
N VAL A 706 24.62 21.91 32.56
CA VAL A 706 25.22 21.14 33.65
C VAL A 706 26.74 21.20 33.65
N GLY A 707 27.36 21.92 32.71
CA GLY A 707 28.81 22.07 32.65
C GLY A 707 29.53 20.92 31.94
N VAL A 708 28.83 20.24 31.02
CA VAL A 708 29.42 19.30 30.06
C VAL A 708 29.60 20.03 28.74
N THR A 709 30.85 20.11 28.28
CA THR A 709 31.20 20.75 27.01
C THR A 709 30.82 19.87 25.82
N GLU A 710 30.69 20.48 24.64
CA GLU A 710 30.40 19.74 23.40
C GLU A 710 31.55 18.79 23.04
N GLU A 711 32.80 19.23 23.25
CA GLU A 711 34.00 18.40 23.02
C GLU A 711 34.00 17.12 23.87
N GLU A 712 33.72 17.25 25.18
CA GLU A 712 33.61 16.10 26.08
C GLU A 712 32.50 15.14 25.66
N PHE A 713 31.35 15.68 25.25
CA PHE A 713 30.25 14.86 24.77
C PHE A 713 30.60 14.12 23.48
N LEU A 714 31.26 14.80 22.53
CA LEU A 714 31.68 14.21 21.26
C LEU A 714 32.68 13.08 21.46
N GLU A 715 33.58 13.17 22.44
CA GLU A 715 34.49 12.07 22.81
C GLU A 715 33.71 10.82 23.24
N VAL A 716 32.75 10.98 24.16
CA VAL A 716 31.89 9.90 24.66
C VAL A 716 31.09 9.27 23.51
N ILE A 717 30.44 10.08 22.68
CA ILE A 717 29.62 9.60 21.57
C ILE A 717 30.46 8.94 20.46
N ALA A 718 31.66 9.46 20.16
CA ALA A 718 32.54 8.85 19.16
C ALA A 718 32.97 7.44 19.57
N LEU A 719 33.36 7.25 20.84
CA LEU A 719 33.68 5.93 21.38
C LEU A 719 32.45 5.01 21.33
N LEU A 720 31.30 5.48 21.81
CA LEU A 720 30.05 4.73 21.81
C LEU A 720 29.65 4.27 20.40
N LYS A 721 29.78 5.13 19.39
CA LYS A 721 29.52 4.79 17.99
C LYS A 721 30.47 3.73 17.46
N SER A 722 31.76 3.85 17.75
CA SER A 722 32.77 2.91 17.27
C SER A 722 32.56 1.50 17.82
N GLN A 723 32.14 1.38 19.09
CA GLN A 723 31.94 0.10 19.76
C GLN A 723 30.55 -0.53 19.50
N ASN A 724 29.58 0.24 19.01
CA ASN A 724 28.19 -0.22 18.78
C ASN A 724 27.73 -0.08 17.31
N LYS A 725 28.66 -0.15 16.35
CA LYS A 725 28.38 0.07 14.91
C LYS A 725 27.26 -0.84 14.38
N ILE A 726 27.20 -2.10 14.83
CA ILE A 726 26.17 -3.05 14.42
C ILE A 726 24.78 -2.60 14.89
N SER A 727 24.61 -2.34 16.20
CA SER A 727 23.32 -1.91 16.77
C SER A 727 22.81 -0.60 16.16
N ILE A 728 23.73 0.34 15.89
CA ILE A 728 23.40 1.61 15.23
C ILE A 728 22.92 1.37 13.79
N ASN A 729 23.59 0.51 13.03
CA ASN A 729 23.17 0.18 11.67
C ASN A 729 21.81 -0.55 11.65
N LEU A 730 21.55 -1.45 12.60
CA LEU A 730 20.24 -2.11 12.74
C LEU A 730 19.14 -1.09 13.06
N SER A 731 19.42 -0.14 13.95
CA SER A 731 18.53 0.99 14.25
C SER A 731 18.23 1.82 13.00
N HIS A 732 19.25 2.19 12.20
CA HIS A 732 19.06 2.90 10.93
C HIS A 732 18.15 2.15 9.96
N ARG A 733 18.31 0.83 9.83
CA ARG A 733 17.44 0.00 8.98
C ARG A 733 16.00 0.01 9.48
N PHE A 734 15.77 -0.07 10.79
CA PHE A 734 14.42 -0.01 11.34
C PHE A 734 13.74 1.34 11.06
N ILE A 735 14.43 2.44 11.34
CA ILE A 735 13.80 3.77 11.24
C ILE A 735 13.64 4.24 9.78
N SER A 736 14.34 3.64 8.82
CA SER A 736 14.26 4.06 7.41
C SER A 736 13.34 3.23 6.53
N ASN A 737 12.84 2.08 7.00
CA ASN A 737 12.01 1.19 6.21
C ASN A 737 10.65 0.98 6.88
N ILE A 738 9.60 1.53 6.27
CA ILE A 738 8.26 1.55 6.86
C ILE A 738 7.69 0.15 7.08
N ASP A 739 7.93 -0.79 6.17
CA ASP A 739 7.48 -2.17 6.30
C ASP A 739 7.98 -2.84 7.59
N LEU A 740 9.19 -2.48 8.03
CA LEU A 740 9.77 -2.98 9.28
C LEU A 740 9.11 -2.34 10.51
N ILE A 741 8.87 -1.03 10.48
CA ILE A 741 8.13 -0.32 11.54
C ILE A 741 6.71 -0.88 11.65
N GLN A 742 6.08 -1.17 10.50
CA GLN A 742 4.72 -1.69 10.42
C GLN A 742 4.63 -3.14 10.90
N GLY A 743 5.61 -3.98 10.55
CA GLY A 743 5.64 -5.39 10.93
C GLY A 743 6.09 -5.68 12.36
N LEU A 744 6.89 -4.81 12.99
CA LEU A 744 7.49 -5.11 14.29
C LEU A 744 6.44 -5.38 15.39
N PRO A 745 5.35 -4.59 15.55
CA PRO A 745 4.31 -4.89 16.52
C PRO A 745 3.65 -6.26 16.34
N ILE A 746 3.45 -6.69 15.08
CA ILE A 746 2.81 -7.98 14.76
C ILE A 746 3.68 -9.15 15.22
N ILE A 747 5.00 -9.04 15.03
CA ILE A 747 5.95 -10.09 15.36
C ILE A 747 6.18 -10.16 16.87
N CYS A 748 6.37 -9.00 17.50
CA CYS A 748 6.69 -8.89 18.91
C CYS A 748 5.47 -9.08 19.84
N ALA A 749 4.23 -8.98 19.35
CA ALA A 749 3.01 -9.21 20.14
C ALA A 749 2.85 -10.65 20.69
N LYS A 750 3.66 -11.62 20.23
CA LYS A 750 3.64 -12.99 20.72
C LYS A 750 4.08 -13.05 22.19
N GLN A 751 3.20 -13.52 23.06
CA GLN A 751 3.47 -13.58 24.49
C GLN A 751 4.65 -14.51 24.84
N TYR A 752 5.44 -14.08 25.82
CA TYR A 752 6.45 -14.93 26.46
C TYR A 752 5.76 -15.95 27.38
N ASN A 753 5.96 -17.24 27.11
CA ASN A 753 5.33 -18.37 27.83
C ASN A 753 6.28 -19.11 28.79
N GLY A 754 7.46 -18.58 29.12
CA GLY A 754 8.43 -19.28 29.97
C GLY A 754 8.19 -19.10 31.48
N ASP A 755 8.83 -19.94 32.29
CA ASP A 755 8.54 -20.11 33.73
C ASP A 755 9.08 -19.02 34.67
N ALA A 756 9.75 -18.00 34.13
CA ALA A 756 10.35 -16.93 34.93
C ALA A 756 9.28 -16.09 35.65
N LYS A 757 9.59 -15.60 36.86
CA LYS A 757 8.68 -14.79 37.70
C LYS A 757 9.31 -13.46 38.09
N GLY A 758 8.47 -12.48 38.42
CA GLY A 758 8.91 -11.14 38.87
C GLY A 758 9.87 -10.46 37.90
N GLU A 759 10.86 -9.75 38.44
CA GLU A 759 11.90 -9.02 37.69
C GLU A 759 12.58 -9.87 36.60
N GLN A 760 12.88 -11.14 36.89
CA GLN A 760 13.50 -12.04 35.91
C GLN A 760 12.58 -12.31 34.70
N ARG A 761 11.26 -12.33 34.92
CA ARG A 761 10.27 -12.43 33.83
C ARG A 761 10.28 -11.15 32.99
N ASP A 762 10.32 -10.00 33.64
CA ASP A 762 10.28 -8.70 33.00
C ASP A 762 11.50 -8.47 32.12
N LYS A 763 12.69 -8.81 32.62
CA LYS A 763 13.93 -8.84 31.84
C LYS A 763 13.79 -9.72 30.59
N LYS A 764 13.35 -10.98 30.73
CA LYS A 764 13.18 -11.90 29.59
C LYS A 764 12.16 -11.43 28.56
N ILE A 765 11.09 -10.75 29.00
CA ILE A 765 10.10 -10.17 28.09
C ILE A 765 10.73 -9.04 27.25
N VAL A 766 11.54 -8.17 27.85
CA VAL A 766 12.22 -7.08 27.15
C VAL A 766 13.34 -7.61 26.25
N GLU A 767 14.13 -8.59 26.71
CA GLU A 767 15.14 -9.28 25.89
C GLU A 767 14.49 -9.94 24.67
N LYS A 768 13.31 -10.57 24.85
CA LYS A 768 12.55 -11.13 23.75
C LYS A 768 12.15 -10.09 22.71
N PHE A 769 11.78 -8.88 23.12
CA PHE A 769 11.46 -7.81 22.17
C PHE A 769 12.66 -7.47 21.26
N PHE A 770 13.85 -7.28 21.84
CA PHE A 770 15.07 -7.02 21.05
C PHE A 770 15.47 -8.21 20.18
N TYR A 771 15.35 -9.43 20.71
CA TYR A 771 15.55 -10.65 19.96
C TYR A 771 14.63 -10.74 18.74
N ASP A 772 13.33 -10.57 18.94
CA ASP A 772 12.32 -10.65 17.89
C ASP A 772 12.54 -9.55 16.83
N ALA A 773 12.95 -8.35 17.25
CA ALA A 773 13.33 -7.27 16.34
C ALA A 773 14.54 -7.64 15.45
N GLU A 774 15.59 -8.20 16.02
CA GLU A 774 16.75 -8.66 15.25
C GLU A 774 16.42 -9.82 14.33
N GLN A 775 15.66 -10.81 14.82
CA GLN A 775 15.21 -11.93 14.00
C GLN A 775 14.33 -11.46 12.84
N PHE A 776 13.51 -10.43 13.07
CA PHE A 776 12.70 -9.84 12.01
C PHE A 776 13.57 -9.17 10.93
N LEU A 777 14.63 -8.44 11.33
CA LEU A 777 15.59 -7.92 10.36
C LEU A 777 16.31 -9.04 9.60
N LYS A 778 16.70 -10.13 10.27
CA LYS A 778 17.35 -11.29 9.63
C LYS A 778 16.44 -12.01 8.63
N SER A 779 15.14 -12.07 8.88
CA SER A 779 14.18 -12.68 7.95
C SER A 779 13.83 -11.76 6.79
N ALA A 780 13.88 -10.44 6.99
CA ALA A 780 13.66 -9.44 5.94
C ALA A 780 14.91 -9.16 5.08
N SER A 781 16.11 -9.48 5.56
CA SER A 781 17.36 -9.35 4.79
C SER A 781 17.67 -10.64 4.05
N VAL A 782 17.64 -10.57 2.72
CA VAL A 782 17.69 -11.75 1.86
C VAL A 782 19.14 -12.25 1.60
N PHE A 783 20.18 -11.51 2.03
CA PHE A 783 21.58 -11.96 1.90
C PHE A 783 22.15 -12.69 3.13
N SER A 784 22.90 -13.77 2.83
CA SER A 784 23.67 -14.64 3.74
C SER A 784 24.91 -13.98 4.35
N ASP A 785 25.58 -13.09 3.61
CA ASP A 785 26.93 -12.63 3.98
C ASP A 785 26.91 -11.60 5.14
N GLU A 786 25.75 -10.97 5.39
CA GLU A 786 25.50 -10.20 6.62
C GLU A 786 24.73 -10.99 7.68
N LYS A 787 24.07 -12.11 7.33
CA LYS A 787 23.50 -13.03 8.33
C LYS A 787 24.60 -13.57 9.25
N GLU A 788 25.80 -13.82 8.71
CA GLU A 788 27.01 -14.22 9.45
C GLU A 788 27.63 -13.09 10.31
N LYS A 789 27.27 -11.81 10.11
CA LYS A 789 27.78 -10.69 10.94
C LYS A 789 26.88 -10.37 12.14
N ILE A 790 25.67 -10.91 12.17
CA ILE A 790 24.76 -10.83 13.31
C ILE A 790 24.83 -12.16 14.09
N ASP A 791 26.04 -12.67 14.33
CA ASP A 791 26.24 -13.91 15.09
C ASP A 791 26.01 -13.70 16.60
N GLU A 792 26.14 -12.47 17.10
CA GLU A 792 25.74 -12.13 18.46
C GLU A 792 24.22 -11.97 18.58
N ILE A 793 23.61 -12.93 19.26
CA ILE A 793 22.18 -12.90 19.61
C ILE A 793 21.91 -11.70 20.55
N CYS A 794 20.88 -10.90 20.24
CA CYS A 794 20.42 -9.77 21.05
C CYS A 794 21.41 -8.59 21.13
N THR A 795 22.15 -8.29 20.08
CA THR A 795 23.11 -7.16 20.04
C THR A 795 22.46 -5.81 20.41
N LEU A 796 21.21 -5.55 20.00
CA LEU A 796 20.41 -4.36 20.35
C LEU A 796 20.13 -4.25 21.85
N ALA A 797 20.12 -5.36 22.58
CA ALA A 797 19.91 -5.38 24.03
C ALA A 797 21.16 -5.01 24.83
N PHE A 798 22.30 -4.76 24.18
CA PHE A 798 23.56 -4.42 24.83
C PHE A 798 24.15 -3.11 24.31
N LEU A 799 24.84 -2.41 25.20
CA LEU A 799 25.60 -1.20 24.89
C LEU A 799 27.05 -1.37 25.39
N GLN A 800 28.00 -1.46 24.47
CA GLN A 800 29.42 -1.49 24.82
C GLN A 800 29.93 -0.06 25.04
N TYR A 801 30.59 0.19 26.18
CA TYR A 801 31.28 1.44 26.44
C TYR A 801 32.55 1.17 27.27
N GLU A 802 33.71 1.53 26.71
CA GLU A 802 35.03 1.18 27.25
C GLU A 802 35.14 -0.35 27.42
N GLU A 803 35.51 -0.85 28.60
CA GLU A 803 35.61 -2.28 28.90
C GLU A 803 34.26 -2.90 29.30
N ASN A 804 33.23 -2.09 29.54
CA ASN A 804 31.95 -2.54 30.08
C ASN A 804 30.93 -2.82 28.98
N ARG A 805 30.20 -3.93 29.14
CA ARG A 805 29.05 -4.29 28.29
C ARG A 805 27.77 -4.22 29.11
N TRP A 806 26.99 -3.17 28.91
CA TRP A 806 25.77 -2.90 29.68
C TRP A 806 24.55 -3.59 29.06
N ASN A 807 23.77 -4.32 29.86
CA ASN A 807 22.51 -4.94 29.40
C ASN A 807 21.37 -3.93 29.50
N ILE A 808 20.98 -3.37 28.36
CA ILE A 808 19.94 -2.35 28.23
C ILE A 808 18.55 -2.94 28.49
N ALA A 809 18.31 -4.21 28.15
CA ALA A 809 17.05 -4.87 28.45
C ALA A 809 16.85 -5.06 29.96
N GLU A 810 17.93 -5.41 30.67
CA GLU A 810 17.95 -5.46 32.13
C GLU A 810 17.69 -4.09 32.75
N LEU A 811 18.42 -3.05 32.32
CA LEU A 811 18.21 -1.69 32.80
C LEU A 811 16.77 -1.20 32.56
N TYR A 812 16.21 -1.46 31.37
CA TYR A 812 14.82 -1.10 31.08
C TYR A 812 13.82 -1.87 31.96
N SER A 813 14.10 -3.14 32.26
CA SER A 813 13.26 -3.93 33.18
C SER A 813 13.34 -3.43 34.63
N LEU A 814 14.51 -2.95 35.07
CA LEU A 814 14.69 -2.30 36.38
C LEU A 814 13.87 -1.01 36.47
N LEU A 815 13.94 -0.16 35.43
CA LEU A 815 13.11 1.06 35.34
C LEU A 815 11.62 0.73 35.41
N PHE A 816 11.19 -0.35 34.74
CA PHE A 816 9.81 -0.82 34.81
C PHE A 816 9.43 -1.28 36.22
N GLN A 817 10.26 -2.08 36.91
CA GLN A 817 9.97 -2.51 38.28
C GLN A 817 9.82 -1.35 39.25
N GLU A 818 10.76 -0.40 39.18
CA GLU A 818 10.74 0.80 40.03
C GLU A 818 9.47 1.65 39.75
N SER A 819 8.95 1.65 38.52
CA SER A 819 7.67 2.29 38.20
C SER A 819 6.45 1.60 38.85
N LEU A 820 6.47 0.27 39.00
CA LEU A 820 5.37 -0.49 39.61
C LEU A 820 5.20 -0.16 41.09
N GLY A 821 6.30 0.03 41.84
CA GLY A 821 6.27 0.33 43.27
C GLY A 821 5.54 1.61 43.66
N ARG A 822 5.17 2.46 42.68
CA ARG A 822 4.62 3.81 42.89
C ARG A 822 3.29 4.10 42.19
N VAL A 823 2.64 3.07 41.64
CA VAL A 823 1.26 3.13 41.12
C VAL A 823 0.27 3.52 42.23
N THR A 824 0.69 3.35 43.49
CA THR A 824 0.05 3.83 44.72
C THR A 824 -0.04 5.35 44.87
N ASN A 825 0.70 6.14 44.08
CA ASN A 825 0.70 7.60 44.24
C ASN A 825 -0.31 8.35 43.38
N VAL A 826 -1.08 7.68 42.51
CA VAL A 826 -2.25 8.31 41.86
C VAL A 826 -3.35 8.60 42.89
N SER A 827 -3.40 7.86 44.01
CA SER A 827 -4.26 8.16 45.17
C SER A 827 -3.67 9.17 46.16
N ASN A 828 -2.37 9.47 46.09
CA ASN A 828 -1.78 10.60 46.83
C ASN A 828 -1.85 11.91 46.03
N ASP A 829 -1.94 11.82 44.71
CA ASP A 829 -2.25 12.97 43.85
C ASP A 829 -3.62 13.57 44.18
N THR A 830 -4.62 12.83 44.66
CA THR A 830 -5.88 13.45 45.08
C THR A 830 -5.66 14.47 46.20
N ASN A 831 -4.83 14.17 47.21
CA ASN A 831 -4.54 15.14 48.29
C ASN A 831 -3.72 16.34 47.79
N ILE A 832 -2.78 16.15 46.85
CA ILE A 832 -2.02 17.24 46.24
C ILE A 832 -2.91 18.09 45.30
N ILE A 833 -3.80 17.45 44.54
CA ILE A 833 -4.79 18.07 43.66
C ILE A 833 -5.80 18.87 44.50
N TYR A 834 -6.31 18.31 45.60
CA TYR A 834 -7.19 19.00 46.53
C TYR A 834 -6.49 20.18 47.18
N HIS A 835 -5.23 20.01 47.59
CA HIS A 835 -4.44 21.11 48.14
C HIS A 835 -4.26 22.21 47.08
N ASN A 836 -3.90 21.86 45.84
CA ASN A 836 -3.72 22.82 44.75
C ASN A 836 -5.04 23.51 44.33
N GLN A 837 -6.16 22.78 44.27
CA GLN A 837 -7.48 23.33 43.99
C GLN A 837 -7.94 24.27 45.10
N MET A 838 -7.67 23.91 46.35
CA MET A 838 -8.00 24.74 47.52
C MET A 838 -7.13 26.00 47.58
N GLN A 839 -5.83 25.87 47.27
CA GLN A 839 -4.92 27.01 47.16
C GLN A 839 -5.31 27.94 46.00
N GLU A 840 -5.64 27.40 44.82
CA GLU A 840 -6.14 28.21 43.69
C GLU A 840 -7.40 28.98 44.08
N PHE A 841 -8.36 28.29 44.71
CA PHE A 841 -9.59 28.91 45.17
C PHE A 841 -9.34 30.05 46.17
N ARG A 842 -8.43 29.84 47.14
CA ARG A 842 -8.04 30.86 48.13
C ARG A 842 -7.28 32.02 47.48
N ASP A 843 -6.34 31.75 46.58
CA ASP A 843 -5.58 32.76 45.85
C ASP A 843 -6.48 33.66 44.99
N ILE A 844 -7.57 33.12 44.45
CA ILE A 844 -8.59 33.90 43.72
C ILE A 844 -9.32 34.86 44.67
N LEU A 845 -9.79 34.37 45.83
CA LEU A 845 -10.50 35.21 46.81
C LEU A 845 -9.60 36.25 47.50
N GLU A 846 -8.28 36.02 47.49
CA GLU A 846 -7.26 36.92 48.05
C GLU A 846 -6.58 37.82 47.00
N LEU A 847 -6.95 37.70 45.71
CA LEU A 847 -6.36 38.46 44.60
C LEU A 847 -4.83 38.26 44.44
N ARG A 848 -4.35 37.04 44.68
CA ARG A 848 -2.95 36.64 44.47
C ARG A 848 -2.68 36.15 43.05
N ALA A 849 -3.73 35.83 42.27
CA ALA A 849 -3.66 35.26 40.92
C ALA A 849 -4.25 36.18 39.82
N ASN A 850 -3.92 37.47 39.83
CA ASN A 850 -4.60 38.51 39.04
C ASN A 850 -4.62 38.28 37.52
N ASP A 851 -3.51 37.85 36.91
CA ASP A 851 -3.43 37.63 35.46
C ASP A 851 -4.32 36.47 34.99
N LYS A 852 -4.41 35.39 35.78
CA LYS A 852 -5.29 34.24 35.50
C LYS A 852 -6.77 34.61 35.64
N ILE A 853 -7.11 35.46 36.63
CA ILE A 853 -8.47 35.94 36.87
C ILE A 853 -8.97 36.76 35.67
N LEU A 854 -8.11 37.57 35.04
CA LEU A 854 -8.49 38.40 33.89
C LEU A 854 -8.60 37.63 32.56
N GLN A 855 -7.83 36.55 32.38
CA GLN A 855 -7.80 35.77 31.13
C GLN A 855 -8.90 34.70 30.98
N THR A 856 -9.64 34.38 32.05
CA THR A 856 -10.66 33.32 32.01
C THR A 856 -11.97 33.80 31.37
N ALA A 857 -12.56 33.01 30.47
CA ALA A 857 -13.86 33.27 29.83
C ALA A 857 -15.01 33.44 30.87
N TYR A 858 -16.06 34.17 30.50
CA TYR A 858 -17.18 34.49 31.40
C TYR A 858 -18.23 33.37 31.43
N ASP A 859 -18.10 32.43 32.35
CA ASP A 859 -19.13 31.40 32.62
C ASP A 859 -19.86 31.70 33.93
N ALA A 860 -21.08 32.24 33.85
CA ALA A 860 -21.87 32.57 35.03
C ALA A 860 -22.15 31.32 35.90
N PHE A 861 -21.96 31.46 37.22
CA PHE A 861 -22.31 30.38 38.15
C PHE A 861 -23.83 30.25 38.35
N ALA A 862 -24.30 29.04 38.68
CA ALA A 862 -25.73 28.77 38.80
C ALA A 862 -26.35 29.40 40.06
N ASN A 863 -27.55 29.96 39.91
CA ASN A 863 -28.34 30.57 41.00
C ASN A 863 -28.81 29.57 42.07
N PHE A 864 -28.97 28.30 41.72
CA PHE A 864 -29.44 27.27 42.63
C PHE A 864 -28.85 25.91 42.25
N VAL A 865 -28.78 25.03 43.24
CA VAL A 865 -28.32 23.66 43.11
C VAL A 865 -29.36 22.75 43.77
N THR A 866 -29.61 21.58 43.20
CA THR A 866 -30.53 20.57 43.73
C THR A 866 -29.78 19.46 44.46
N THR A 867 -30.45 18.71 45.32
CA THR A 867 -29.88 17.51 45.98
C THR A 867 -29.52 16.39 44.98
N SER A 868 -30.05 16.44 43.76
CA SER A 868 -29.68 15.55 42.65
C SER A 868 -28.47 16.01 41.85
N THR A 869 -27.90 17.18 42.13
CA THR A 869 -26.73 17.69 41.42
C THR A 869 -25.47 16.97 41.90
N LYS A 870 -24.56 16.62 40.99
CA LYS A 870 -23.25 16.04 41.36
C LYS A 870 -22.33 17.10 41.96
N LEU A 871 -21.55 16.75 42.99
CA LEU A 871 -20.64 17.67 43.69
C LEU A 871 -19.60 18.32 42.74
N ILE A 872 -19.16 17.62 41.68
CA ILE A 872 -18.27 18.16 40.64
C ILE A 872 -18.83 19.40 39.93
N ARG A 873 -20.16 19.45 39.73
CA ARG A 873 -20.80 20.63 39.14
C ARG A 873 -20.86 21.78 40.14
N VAL A 874 -21.07 21.48 41.41
CA VAL A 874 -21.07 22.48 42.50
C VAL A 874 -19.68 23.08 42.68
N GLN A 875 -18.63 22.26 42.60
CA GLN A 875 -17.24 22.72 42.62
C GLN A 875 -16.99 23.74 41.49
N GLY A 876 -17.39 23.41 40.26
CA GLY A 876 -17.27 24.33 39.12
C GLY A 876 -18.03 25.64 39.35
N HIS A 877 -19.25 25.57 39.89
CA HIS A 877 -20.02 26.78 40.18
C HIS A 877 -19.41 27.65 41.29
N LEU A 878 -18.88 27.05 42.36
CA LEU A 878 -18.19 27.80 43.41
C LEU A 878 -16.92 28.47 42.89
N LEU A 879 -16.15 27.78 42.04
CA LEU A 879 -14.95 28.34 41.42
C LEU A 879 -15.29 29.53 40.52
N ASN A 880 -16.36 29.44 39.73
CA ASN A 880 -16.84 30.56 38.92
C ASN A 880 -17.35 31.71 39.81
N MET A 881 -18.04 31.42 40.91
CA MET A 881 -18.44 32.43 41.91
C MET A 881 -17.23 33.16 42.49
N ALA A 882 -16.17 32.44 42.87
CA ALA A 882 -14.94 33.04 43.37
C ALA A 882 -14.25 33.91 42.31
N ARG A 883 -14.20 33.46 41.05
CA ARG A 883 -13.64 34.22 39.93
C ARG A 883 -14.42 35.49 39.64
N ASP A 884 -15.75 35.43 39.65
CA ASP A 884 -16.57 36.64 39.42
C ASP A 884 -16.42 37.64 40.57
N ILE A 885 -16.38 37.16 41.83
CA ILE A 885 -16.11 38.02 42.99
C ILE A 885 -14.71 38.65 42.86
N GLY A 886 -13.69 37.86 42.53
CA GLY A 886 -12.32 38.33 42.33
C GLY A 886 -12.20 39.35 41.20
N LYS A 887 -12.83 39.09 40.05
CA LYS A 887 -12.92 40.04 38.92
C LYS A 887 -13.57 41.35 39.34
N TYR A 888 -14.71 41.28 40.04
CA TYR A 888 -15.39 42.48 40.51
C TYR A 888 -14.52 43.29 41.48
N MET A 889 -13.89 42.64 42.47
CA MET A 889 -12.99 43.30 43.43
C MET A 889 -11.79 43.95 42.74
N LEU A 890 -11.23 43.31 41.71
CA LEU A 890 -10.10 43.83 40.94
C LEU A 890 -10.50 45.03 40.07
N LEU A 891 -11.61 44.92 39.33
CA LEU A 891 -12.08 45.95 38.40
C LEU A 891 -12.71 47.16 39.09
N SER A 892 -13.37 46.96 40.23
CA SER A 892 -13.97 48.06 41.02
C SER A 892 -12.97 48.73 41.96
N GLY A 893 -11.81 48.11 42.21
CA GLY A 893 -10.86 48.51 43.25
C GLY A 893 -11.35 48.28 44.68
N ASN A 894 -12.57 47.76 44.87
CA ASN A 894 -13.17 47.54 46.19
C ASN A 894 -12.75 46.18 46.78
N ARG A 895 -11.58 46.17 47.43
CA ARG A 895 -11.05 44.97 48.11
C ARG A 895 -11.82 44.56 49.37
N GLU A 896 -12.70 45.42 49.89
CA GLU A 896 -13.53 45.15 51.07
C GLU A 896 -14.88 44.52 50.73
N TYR A 897 -15.21 44.40 49.44
CA TYR A 897 -16.46 43.78 48.97
C TYR A 897 -16.66 42.36 49.51
N LEU A 898 -15.57 41.61 49.70
CA LEU A 898 -15.59 40.29 50.32
C LEU A 898 -14.95 40.34 51.71
N SER A 899 -15.79 40.29 52.75
CA SER A 899 -15.32 40.27 54.14
C SER A 899 -14.52 39.00 54.46
N ASN A 900 -13.63 39.06 55.44
CA ASN A 900 -12.86 37.89 55.88
C ASN A 900 -13.76 36.75 56.39
N GLU A 901 -14.91 37.07 57.00
CA GLU A 901 -15.90 36.08 57.40
C GLU A 901 -16.47 35.32 56.19
N TRP A 902 -16.75 36.02 55.08
CA TRP A 902 -17.23 35.40 53.85
C TRP A 902 -16.13 34.62 53.12
N LYS A 903 -14.88 35.06 53.16
CA LYS A 903 -13.73 34.29 52.63
C LYS A 903 -13.64 32.92 53.29
N GLU A 904 -13.66 32.89 54.62
CA GLU A 904 -13.59 31.63 55.38
C GLU A 904 -14.83 30.76 55.16
N ARG A 905 -16.03 31.35 55.05
CA ARG A 905 -17.25 30.60 54.73
C ARG A 905 -17.22 29.96 53.34
N LEU A 906 -16.76 30.70 52.32
CA LEU A 906 -16.64 30.17 50.96
C LEU A 906 -15.55 29.10 50.87
N CYS A 907 -14.42 29.32 51.55
CA CYS A 907 -13.34 28.32 51.65
C CYS A 907 -13.84 27.03 52.31
N SER A 908 -14.52 27.14 53.46
CA SER A 908 -15.09 25.98 54.16
C SER A 908 -16.13 25.24 53.31
N LEU A 909 -16.98 25.96 52.58
CA LEU A 909 -17.96 25.34 51.68
C LEU A 909 -17.28 24.62 50.51
N TYR A 910 -16.25 25.22 49.91
CA TYR A 910 -15.48 24.61 48.83
C TYR A 910 -14.77 23.34 49.33
N GLU A 911 -14.14 23.40 50.51
CA GLU A 911 -13.50 22.27 51.16
C GLU A 911 -14.47 21.11 51.44
N LYS A 912 -15.69 21.40 51.94
CA LYS A 912 -16.73 20.37 52.14
C LYS A 912 -17.12 19.69 50.82
N VAL A 913 -17.18 20.44 49.72
CA VAL A 913 -17.50 19.89 48.39
C VAL A 913 -16.36 19.00 47.89
N LEU A 914 -15.11 19.45 48.03
CA LEU A 914 -13.92 18.68 47.67
C LEU A 914 -13.81 17.37 48.46
N ASN A 915 -13.98 17.43 49.79
CA ASN A 915 -13.94 16.25 50.66
C ASN A 915 -15.06 15.25 50.34
N GLY A 916 -16.25 15.75 49.98
CA GLY A 916 -17.36 14.89 49.55
C GLY A 916 -17.08 14.15 48.24
N GLN A 917 -16.34 14.75 47.31
CA GLN A 917 -15.91 14.11 46.06
C GLN A 917 -14.83 13.05 46.30
N GLN A 918 -13.97 13.26 47.30
CA GLN A 918 -12.91 12.32 47.64
C GLN A 918 -13.45 10.96 48.09
N ILE A 919 -14.61 10.98 48.76
CA ILE A 919 -15.25 9.76 49.25
C ILE A 919 -15.97 9.03 48.11
N ASN A 920 -16.55 9.74 47.14
CA ASN A 920 -17.24 9.16 45.99
C ASN A 920 -17.35 10.17 44.81
N GLU A 921 -16.84 9.82 43.63
CA GLU A 921 -16.90 10.68 42.43
C GLU A 921 -18.33 10.92 41.91
N GLU A 922 -19.27 10.03 42.24
CA GLU A 922 -20.71 10.19 41.93
C GLU A 922 -21.49 10.89 43.05
N ALA A 923 -20.81 11.39 44.09
CA ALA A 923 -21.46 12.04 45.21
C ALA A 923 -22.34 13.22 44.78
N ILE A 924 -23.54 13.25 45.33
CA ILE A 924 -24.55 14.29 45.12
C ILE A 924 -24.61 15.26 46.30
N VAL A 925 -25.20 16.43 46.08
CA VAL A 925 -25.26 17.50 47.09
C VAL A 925 -26.08 17.09 48.31
N THR A 926 -25.48 17.24 49.50
CA THR A 926 -26.21 17.11 50.78
C THR A 926 -27.07 18.33 51.05
N GLU A 927 -28.16 18.18 51.82
CA GLU A 927 -29.02 19.33 52.14
C GLU A 927 -28.25 20.46 52.87
N GLN A 928 -27.20 20.11 53.63
CA GLN A 928 -26.31 21.08 54.25
C GLN A 928 -25.54 21.92 53.21
N ILE A 929 -24.82 21.27 52.27
CA ILE A 929 -24.07 21.96 51.21
C ILE A 929 -25.02 22.79 50.35
N ARG A 930 -26.23 22.30 50.10
CA ARG A 930 -27.26 23.02 49.35
C ARG A 930 -27.69 24.32 50.03
N GLN A 931 -27.94 24.31 51.34
CA GLN A 931 -28.34 25.51 52.07
C GLN A 931 -27.19 26.52 52.16
N GLU A 932 -25.96 26.05 52.40
CA GLU A 932 -24.76 26.89 52.43
C GLU A 932 -24.50 27.55 51.05
N TYR A 933 -24.58 26.79 49.96
CA TYR A 933 -24.47 27.31 48.59
C TYR A 933 -25.57 28.31 48.28
N LYS A 934 -26.83 28.01 48.65
CA LYS A 934 -27.97 28.91 48.45
C LYS A 934 -27.81 30.24 49.19
N ASN A 935 -27.21 30.22 50.38
CA ASN A 935 -26.90 31.42 51.13
C ASN A 935 -25.82 32.26 50.43
N ALA A 936 -24.74 31.64 49.96
CA ALA A 936 -23.70 32.31 49.18
C ALA A 936 -24.24 32.91 47.87
N ALA A 937 -25.00 32.14 47.09
CA ALA A 937 -25.59 32.60 45.83
C ALA A 937 -26.61 33.75 46.03
N ARG A 938 -27.33 33.78 47.15
CA ARG A 938 -28.20 34.91 47.51
C ARG A 938 -27.40 36.17 47.85
N ASN A 939 -26.28 36.03 48.57
CA ASN A 939 -25.46 37.15 49.00
C ASN A 939 -24.71 37.81 47.84
N PHE A 940 -24.18 37.01 46.90
CA PHE A 940 -23.37 37.52 45.79
C PHE A 940 -24.12 37.66 44.46
N ASN A 941 -25.32 37.06 44.33
CA ASN A 941 -26.21 37.10 43.18
C ASN A 941 -25.52 37.17 41.79
N PRO A 942 -25.40 36.06 41.04
CA PRO A 942 -24.63 35.98 39.80
C PRO A 942 -25.10 36.98 38.73
N LYS A 943 -26.40 37.30 38.70
CA LYS A 943 -26.93 38.27 37.72
C LYS A 943 -26.45 39.68 38.04
N ASN A 944 -26.55 40.10 39.30
CA ASN A 944 -26.10 41.42 39.73
C ASN A 944 -24.58 41.57 39.58
N LEU A 945 -23.82 40.52 39.92
CA LEU A 945 -22.37 40.51 39.83
C LEU A 945 -21.90 40.58 38.37
N SER A 946 -22.55 39.83 37.47
CA SER A 946 -22.28 39.85 36.04
C SER A 946 -22.59 41.19 35.39
N GLU A 947 -23.72 41.80 35.71
CA GLU A 947 -24.09 43.13 35.21
C GLU A 947 -23.11 44.19 35.70
N ALA A 948 -22.66 44.11 36.97
CA ALA A 948 -21.68 45.03 37.54
C ALA A 948 -20.30 44.90 36.90
N ILE A 949 -19.80 43.67 36.70
CA ILE A 949 -18.52 43.39 36.02
C ILE A 949 -18.56 43.88 34.58
N THR A 950 -19.65 43.59 33.85
CA THR A 950 -19.82 44.04 32.47
C THR A 950 -19.86 45.56 32.37
N SER A 951 -20.52 46.24 33.31
CA SER A 951 -20.52 47.70 33.40
C SER A 951 -19.12 48.28 33.67
N LEU A 952 -18.33 47.64 34.54
CA LEU A 952 -16.95 48.05 34.85
C LEU A 952 -15.99 47.84 33.67
N LEU A 953 -16.10 46.71 32.97
CA LEU A 953 -15.32 46.41 31.77
C LEU A 953 -15.63 47.40 30.64
N ASN A 954 -16.90 47.76 30.46
CA ASN A 954 -17.31 48.76 29.48
C ASN A 954 -16.85 50.19 29.84
N LYS A 955 -16.66 50.49 31.13
CA LYS A 955 -16.07 51.77 31.59
C LYS A 955 -14.55 51.83 31.47
N GLY A 956 -13.86 50.68 31.43
CA GLY A 956 -12.40 50.58 31.27
C GLY A 956 -11.90 50.58 29.82
N ASN A 957 -12.80 50.60 28.83
CA ASN A 957 -12.50 50.75 27.40
C ASN A 957 -12.72 52.20 26.88
N MET A 958 -12.64 53.19 27.78
CA MET A 958 -12.47 54.61 27.43
C MET A 958 -11.09 55.10 27.86
#